data_AF-A0A8T3WA74-F1
#
_entry.id   AF-A0A8T3WA74-F1
#
_cell.length_a   1.000
_cell.length_b   1.000
_cell.length_c   1.000
_cell.angle_alpha   90.00
_cell.angle_beta   90.00
_cell.angle_gamma   90.00
#
_symmetry.space_group_name_H-M   'P 1'
#
loop_
_entity.id
_entity.type
_entity.pdbx_description
1 polymer ?
#
loop_
_entity_poly.entity_id
_entity_poly.type
_entity_poly.pdbx_seq_one_letter_code
_entity_poly.pdbx_strand_id
1 'polypeptide(L)'
;MKVLSIAKASKIFNIATILIFSAVLFSSTAVAFGGDGGGGGPPPPPPPPCGYQTQGCYTSGDIKADAGSLSPEEFRYYLPQSACIGSGCTCSQAGFASDLKQTDPDQSGGACSCISGTSWTDNIGCCGDDSNDCSLIVEEKRFDQVIDRQICSMSANLRIGTWFSAEANPGDIIHIGCNDEERLSDGKDWLLCNSFQIKDVNGHQYLCNTSSGKGAWTECCGSASCNSQTDGKRLSSGGSVKSGQTTYYCASDKTFATDLDVKDQASCQGAGFFWTGTKCCSEADDINEYYNDPAGTRGGCWNKEAVLTGNMVPDMEDTANIDGVFYGCNAQDSGILSLIDTHTGQQLVQNKDYCFQDTNKFYFCSFNNEWELASGQDKSHISTVPVSFQNVQQPSECCSATSCWDGAQCIQNQRNKPNAPAVNGFRCVDGNWVNASLNFNPEGTGGFCPESDQCFVNPSGNPDDNNQPDKNPVCITNEQFIKDDYCENGQWTSRTKFVALQLIDIAKTSDFIAFCDTSENTLNNLNYLIQGQLAGSLVTSENNNNFCTLVFNDGVFIGTSLNKPVADIGPFLKTIGVDDCNPALINDGQYHACDSSNKVWYNQKLNSIIYSKQFFTIGTTNFLDTFISFIKNPFDAIINKISATIQEPFDTSYLDSLKRFNKLYISKSGSKEIKGNMEGRGFNNLIIEYKNFNTDICRFIDEFNEKNKDAGSGIKCSREGDTYYVLAQGTQFTKINPDVIWNDLTSKLRVS
;
A
#
# COMPACT_ATOMS: atom_id res chain seq x y z
N MET A 1 -0.25 8.52 26.84
CA MET A 1 1.10 8.17 26.35
C MET A 1 1.74 9.47 25.86
N LYS A 2 2.65 10.06 26.65
CA LYS A 2 3.27 11.38 26.37
C LYS A 2 4.60 11.17 25.63
N VAL A 3 4.72 11.82 24.49
CA VAL A 3 5.88 11.79 23.59
C VAL A 3 7.05 12.51 24.24
N LEU A 4 8.17 11.79 24.42
CA LEU A 4 9.47 12.29 24.87
C LEU A 4 10.23 12.84 23.66
N SER A 5 10.55 14.13 23.71
CA SER A 5 11.50 14.79 22.80
C SER A 5 12.93 14.38 23.18
N ILE A 6 13.61 13.63 22.31
CA ILE A 6 15.03 13.29 22.40
C ILE A 6 15.78 14.17 21.39
N ALA A 7 16.50 15.18 21.88
CA ALA A 7 17.50 15.89 21.11
C ALA A 7 18.78 15.06 21.06
N LYS A 8 19.20 14.64 19.86
CA LYS A 8 20.51 14.02 19.60
C LYS A 8 21.46 15.09 19.07
N ALA A 9 22.44 15.44 19.91
CA ALA A 9 23.69 16.07 19.53
C ALA A 9 24.76 14.98 19.36
N SER A 10 25.47 14.99 18.24
CA SER A 10 26.67 14.18 17.95
C SER A 10 27.21 14.65 16.60
N LYS A 11 28.50 14.81 16.32
CA LYS A 11 29.76 14.77 17.06
C LYS A 11 30.74 15.53 16.16
N ILE A 12 31.56 16.39 16.74
CA ILE A 12 32.77 16.94 16.13
C ILE A 12 33.91 15.96 16.44
N PHE A 13 34.75 15.63 15.47
CA PHE A 13 35.97 14.85 15.67
C PHE A 13 37.19 15.58 15.09
N ASN A 14 38.05 16.00 16.01
CA ASN A 14 39.53 16.06 16.04
C ASN A 14 40.34 16.23 14.75
N ILE A 15 41.33 17.14 14.81
CA ILE A 15 42.76 16.79 14.92
C ILE A 15 43.53 17.96 15.59
N ALA A 16 44.57 17.56 16.32
CA ALA A 16 45.34 18.28 17.31
C ALA A 16 46.27 19.38 16.77
N THR A 17 46.62 20.35 17.63
CA THR A 17 48.03 20.75 17.78
C THR A 17 48.29 21.20 19.22
N ILE A 18 49.21 20.47 19.86
CA ILE A 18 49.86 20.77 21.14
C ILE A 18 51.08 21.63 20.82
N LEU A 19 51.34 22.70 21.59
CA LEU A 19 52.69 22.95 22.15
C LEU A 19 52.67 24.07 23.19
N ILE A 20 53.44 23.79 24.24
CA ILE A 20 53.53 24.44 25.55
C ILE A 20 54.98 24.91 25.70
N PHE A 21 55.15 26.10 26.29
CA PHE A 21 56.30 26.58 27.07
C PHE A 21 57.72 26.56 26.47
N SER A 22 58.37 27.73 26.49
CA SER A 22 59.39 28.08 27.50
C SER A 22 60.27 29.24 27.02
N ALA A 23 60.26 30.33 27.79
CA ALA A 23 61.38 31.26 27.89
C ALA A 23 62.27 30.81 29.07
N VAL A 24 63.59 31.04 29.00
CA VAL A 24 64.52 31.46 30.08
C VAL A 24 66.00 31.24 29.68
N LEU A 25 66.74 32.36 29.65
CA LEU A 25 68.13 32.66 30.06
C LEU A 25 69.22 31.57 30.19
N PHE A 26 70.43 31.92 29.71
CA PHE A 26 71.76 31.87 30.39
C PHE A 26 72.65 32.93 29.66
N SER A 27 73.19 34.01 30.23
CA SER A 27 74.31 34.17 31.20
C SER A 27 75.63 33.54 30.69
N SER A 28 76.86 34.09 30.86
CA SER A 28 77.39 35.15 31.72
C SER A 28 78.93 35.28 31.48
N THR A 29 79.52 36.41 31.93
CA THR A 29 80.92 36.59 32.43
C THR A 29 82.12 36.53 31.44
N ALA A 30 83.22 37.27 31.56
CA ALA A 30 83.69 38.32 32.50
C ALA A 30 85.04 38.92 31.99
N VAL A 31 85.51 39.94 32.72
CA VAL A 31 86.91 40.33 33.04
C VAL A 31 87.41 41.66 32.45
N ALA A 32 87.88 42.48 33.40
CA ALA A 32 88.42 43.82 33.32
C ALA A 32 89.95 43.86 33.18
N PHE A 33 90.50 45.06 32.93
CA PHE A 33 91.80 45.70 33.28
C PHE A 33 91.97 46.83 32.22
N GLY A 34 92.36 48.08 32.45
CA GLY A 34 93.04 48.77 33.53
C GLY A 34 94.14 49.65 32.92
N GLY A 35 94.05 50.98 33.09
CA GLY A 35 95.20 51.88 33.31
C GLY A 35 96.07 52.40 32.14
N ASP A 36 95.97 53.72 31.96
CA ASP A 36 97.06 54.73 32.07
C ASP A 36 97.99 55.08 30.88
N GLY A 37 98.35 56.38 30.82
CA GLY A 37 99.52 56.91 30.10
C GLY A 37 99.25 57.81 28.88
N GLY A 38 99.50 59.12 29.01
CA GLY A 38 99.27 60.12 27.96
C GLY A 38 100.44 60.42 27.01
N GLY A 39 100.24 61.45 26.17
CA GLY A 39 101.31 62.27 25.55
C GLY A 39 101.50 62.16 24.03
N GLY A 40 101.23 63.29 23.32
CA GLY A 40 102.12 63.81 22.27
C GLY A 40 101.81 63.54 20.78
N GLY A 41 101.24 64.53 20.09
CA GLY A 41 101.76 65.12 18.83
C GLY A 41 101.54 64.42 17.45
N PRO A 42 101.43 65.19 16.33
CA PRO A 42 100.84 64.77 15.04
C PRO A 42 101.86 64.52 13.89
N PRO A 43 101.43 63.97 12.74
CA PRO A 43 101.65 64.66 11.44
C PRO A 43 100.47 64.54 10.40
N PRO A 44 100.52 65.25 9.24
CA PRO A 44 99.38 65.87 8.52
C PRO A 44 98.82 65.06 7.31
N PRO A 45 97.79 65.55 6.57
CA PRO A 45 96.80 64.74 5.84
C PRO A 45 97.14 64.47 4.35
N PRO A 46 96.48 63.48 3.71
CA PRO A 46 96.37 63.38 2.26
C PRO A 46 95.11 64.09 1.70
N PRO A 47 95.11 64.45 0.40
CA PRO A 47 94.13 65.32 -0.27
C PRO A 47 92.70 64.73 -0.36
N PRO A 48 91.67 65.56 -0.63
CA PRO A 48 90.29 65.09 -0.75
C PRO A 48 90.17 64.09 -1.91
N PRO A 49 89.55 62.92 -1.71
CA PRO A 49 89.28 61.98 -2.79
C PRO A 49 88.29 62.59 -3.80
N CYS A 50 88.49 62.24 -5.07
CA CYS A 50 87.58 62.57 -6.17
C CYS A 50 86.15 62.09 -5.83
N GLY A 51 85.14 62.90 -6.13
CA GLY A 51 83.74 62.51 -5.94
C GLY A 51 83.35 61.41 -6.92
N TYR A 52 83.35 60.17 -6.47
CA TYR A 52 82.71 59.07 -7.21
C TYR A 52 81.21 59.11 -6.92
N GLN A 53 80.36 59.18 -7.95
CA GLN A 53 79.01 58.65 -7.79
C GLN A 53 79.13 57.14 -7.71
N THR A 54 78.57 56.58 -6.64
CA THR A 54 78.61 55.14 -6.37
C THR A 54 77.40 54.49 -7.04
N GLN A 55 77.56 53.26 -7.51
CA GLN A 55 76.46 52.47 -8.11
C GLN A 55 75.15 52.65 -7.35
N GLY A 56 74.07 52.90 -8.09
CA GLY A 56 72.75 53.09 -7.50
C GLY A 56 71.82 53.99 -8.29
N CYS A 57 70.72 54.35 -7.65
CA CYS A 57 69.56 55.01 -8.21
C CYS A 57 69.63 56.52 -8.00
N TYR A 58 69.22 57.31 -8.98
CA TYR A 58 69.31 58.77 -8.92
C TYR A 58 68.03 59.47 -9.35
N THR A 59 67.65 60.51 -8.60
CA THR A 59 66.49 61.37 -8.87
C THR A 59 66.87 62.68 -9.56
N SER A 60 65.89 63.56 -9.78
CA SER A 60 66.14 64.92 -10.27
C SER A 60 67.07 65.70 -9.34
N GLY A 61 68.20 66.17 -9.86
CA GLY A 61 69.24 66.86 -9.10
C GLY A 61 70.42 65.98 -8.69
N ASP A 62 70.56 64.79 -9.28
CA ASP A 62 71.66 63.84 -9.06
C ASP A 62 71.77 63.36 -7.60
N ILE A 63 70.63 63.31 -6.90
CA ILE A 63 70.52 62.83 -5.51
C ILE A 63 70.43 61.31 -5.54
N LYS A 64 71.35 60.64 -4.84
CA LYS A 64 71.34 59.18 -4.71
C LYS A 64 70.15 58.73 -3.84
N ALA A 65 69.41 57.75 -4.33
CA ALA A 65 68.31 57.10 -3.63
C ALA A 65 68.62 55.62 -3.36
N ASP A 66 67.91 55.06 -2.40
CA ASP A 66 67.99 53.64 -2.07
C ASP A 66 67.28 52.81 -3.15
N ALA A 67 67.75 51.59 -3.39
CA ALA A 67 67.06 50.67 -4.30
C ALA A 67 65.64 50.40 -3.80
N GLY A 68 64.67 50.35 -4.73
CA GLY A 68 63.25 50.12 -4.45
C GLY A 68 62.53 51.28 -3.78
N SER A 69 63.12 52.48 -3.72
CA SER A 69 62.55 53.64 -3.04
C SER A 69 61.91 54.67 -3.97
N LEU A 70 62.17 54.62 -5.28
CA LEU A 70 61.71 55.64 -6.22
C LEU A 70 60.38 55.27 -6.86
N SER A 71 59.53 56.26 -7.09
CA SER A 71 58.45 56.13 -8.07
C SER A 71 58.99 56.26 -9.51
N PRO A 72 58.27 55.73 -10.53
CA PRO A 72 58.65 55.92 -11.94
C PRO A 72 58.91 57.39 -12.29
N GLU A 73 58.10 58.31 -11.75
CA GLU A 73 58.22 59.73 -12.05
C GLU A 73 59.44 60.40 -11.40
N GLU A 74 59.97 59.81 -10.32
CA GLU A 74 61.14 60.28 -9.58
C GLU A 74 62.46 59.73 -10.16
N PHE A 75 62.42 58.57 -10.80
CA PHE A 75 63.58 57.97 -11.44
C PHE A 75 64.07 58.82 -12.60
N ARG A 76 65.40 58.97 -12.69
CA ARG A 76 66.05 59.68 -13.80
C ARG A 76 67.12 58.85 -14.45
N TYR A 77 67.94 58.17 -13.66
CA TYR A 77 68.89 57.22 -14.18
C TYR A 77 69.42 56.27 -13.11
N TYR A 78 69.93 55.14 -13.56
CA TYR A 78 70.78 54.24 -12.80
C TYR A 78 72.21 54.29 -13.31
N LEU A 79 73.17 54.20 -12.38
CA LEU A 79 74.58 54.04 -12.70
C LEU A 79 75.06 52.64 -12.29
N PRO A 80 75.57 51.83 -13.24
CA PRO A 80 76.24 50.58 -12.92
C PRO A 80 77.59 50.86 -12.22
N GLN A 81 78.21 49.82 -11.64
CA GLN A 81 79.44 49.88 -10.82
C GLN A 81 80.67 50.53 -11.50
N SER A 82 80.56 50.87 -12.80
CA SER A 82 81.63 51.29 -13.69
C SER A 82 81.53 52.75 -14.17
N ALA A 83 80.85 53.67 -13.47
CA ALA A 83 80.66 55.06 -13.92
C ALA A 83 81.45 56.14 -13.14
N CYS A 84 82.07 57.10 -13.85
CA CYS A 84 82.85 58.23 -13.29
C CYS A 84 82.29 59.62 -13.67
N ILE A 85 82.43 60.65 -12.81
CA ILE A 85 82.06 62.04 -13.15
C ILE A 85 83.31 62.91 -13.35
N GLY A 86 83.47 63.51 -14.55
CA GLY A 86 84.33 64.67 -14.74
C GLY A 86 85.19 64.67 -16.02
N SER A 87 85.21 65.80 -16.71
CA SER A 87 85.91 66.05 -17.98
C SER A 87 87.43 66.24 -17.85
N GLY A 88 88.12 65.44 -17.03
CA GLY A 88 89.56 65.66 -16.79
C GLY A 88 90.36 64.55 -16.10
N CYS A 89 89.74 63.43 -15.72
CA CYS A 89 90.44 62.29 -15.09
C CYS A 89 90.35 61.05 -16.00
N THR A 90 91.46 60.36 -16.22
CA THR A 90 91.50 59.09 -16.98
C THR A 90 90.86 57.96 -16.18
N CYS A 91 89.58 57.65 -16.40
CA CYS A 91 88.96 56.42 -15.91
C CYS A 91 89.41 55.25 -16.78
N SER A 92 90.38 54.49 -16.27
CA SER A 92 91.12 53.53 -17.09
C SER A 92 90.30 52.28 -17.47
N GLN A 93 89.12 52.04 -16.89
CA GLN A 93 88.21 50.92 -17.26
C GLN A 93 86.70 51.21 -17.06
N ALA A 94 86.32 52.44 -16.74
CA ALA A 94 84.96 52.84 -16.36
C ALA A 94 84.50 54.00 -17.29
N GLY A 95 83.39 53.85 -18.01
CA GLY A 95 82.85 54.90 -18.88
C GLY A 95 82.44 56.16 -18.09
N PHE A 96 82.29 57.29 -18.78
CA PHE A 96 81.77 58.49 -18.11
C PHE A 96 80.31 58.26 -17.68
N ALA A 97 79.90 58.84 -16.56
CA ALA A 97 78.54 58.74 -16.06
C ALA A 97 77.53 59.24 -17.11
N SER A 98 77.89 60.20 -17.97
CA SER A 98 77.04 60.62 -19.10
C SER A 98 76.76 59.48 -20.09
N ASP A 99 77.68 58.54 -20.24
CA ASP A 99 77.67 57.52 -21.29
C ASP A 99 77.14 56.17 -20.78
N LEU A 100 77.10 56.00 -19.45
CA LEU A 100 76.64 54.79 -18.75
C LEU A 100 75.32 54.99 -18.00
N LYS A 101 74.73 56.19 -18.09
CA LYS A 101 73.40 56.48 -17.54
C LYS A 101 72.37 55.59 -18.21
N GLN A 102 71.78 54.71 -17.42
CA GLN A 102 70.57 54.01 -17.83
C GLN A 102 69.39 54.87 -17.44
N THR A 103 68.89 55.68 -18.39
CA THR A 103 67.81 56.64 -18.16
C THR A 103 66.42 56.03 -18.19
N ASP A 104 66.35 54.77 -18.61
CA ASP A 104 65.12 54.02 -18.74
C ASP A 104 65.22 52.77 -17.83
N PRO A 105 64.26 52.56 -16.90
CA PRO A 105 64.24 51.40 -16.01
C PRO A 105 64.31 50.05 -16.73
N ASP A 106 63.89 49.99 -18.00
CA ASP A 106 63.93 48.79 -18.83
C ASP A 106 65.32 48.42 -19.36
N GLN A 107 66.34 49.24 -19.11
CA GLN A 107 67.68 49.02 -19.66
C GLN A 107 68.52 48.00 -18.88
N SER A 108 68.23 47.75 -17.60
CA SER A 108 68.83 46.65 -16.83
C SER A 108 68.09 46.38 -15.52
N GLY A 109 68.34 45.20 -14.92
CA GLY A 109 67.82 44.89 -13.58
C GLY A 109 68.32 45.82 -12.49
N GLY A 110 69.49 46.44 -12.70
CA GLY A 110 69.98 47.49 -11.81
C GLY A 110 69.11 48.76 -11.89
N ALA A 111 68.75 49.18 -13.11
CA ALA A 111 67.86 50.32 -13.31
C ALA A 111 66.45 50.04 -12.80
N CYS A 112 65.92 48.86 -13.10
CA CYS A 112 64.61 48.47 -12.63
C CYS A 112 64.51 48.36 -11.10
N SER A 113 65.56 47.85 -10.44
CA SER A 113 65.61 47.74 -8.97
C SER A 113 65.53 49.08 -8.24
N CYS A 114 65.62 50.20 -8.96
CA CYS A 114 65.44 51.53 -8.38
C CYS A 114 63.99 51.89 -8.11
N ILE A 115 63.08 51.33 -8.90
CA ILE A 115 61.65 51.63 -8.80
C ILE A 115 61.05 50.76 -7.69
N SER A 116 60.19 51.35 -6.88
CA SER A 116 59.48 50.63 -5.82
C SER A 116 58.40 49.74 -6.42
N GLY A 117 58.36 48.46 -6.02
CA GLY A 117 57.29 47.54 -6.42
C GLY A 117 57.42 46.93 -7.81
N THR A 118 58.55 47.12 -8.49
CA THR A 118 58.88 46.51 -9.78
C THR A 118 59.64 45.20 -9.60
N SER A 119 59.61 44.34 -10.63
CA SER A 119 60.32 43.08 -10.65
C SER A 119 60.98 42.90 -12.02
N TRP A 120 62.28 42.64 -12.01
CA TRP A 120 63.07 42.48 -13.22
C TRP A 120 63.28 41.01 -13.57
N THR A 121 63.21 40.69 -14.86
CA THR A 121 63.59 39.39 -15.42
C THR A 121 64.71 39.56 -16.45
N ASP A 122 65.89 38.98 -16.17
CA ASP A 122 67.13 39.18 -16.93
C ASP A 122 67.04 38.80 -18.42
N ASN A 123 66.03 38.01 -18.80
CA ASN A 123 65.85 37.52 -20.17
C ASN A 123 64.96 38.44 -21.04
N ILE A 124 64.27 39.42 -20.45
CA ILE A 124 63.07 40.01 -21.06
C ILE A 124 63.13 41.53 -21.18
N GLY A 125 63.78 42.24 -20.24
CA GLY A 125 64.00 43.68 -20.36
C GLY A 125 62.78 44.56 -20.11
N CYS A 126 61.96 44.24 -19.11
CA CYS A 126 60.76 45.03 -18.77
C CYS A 126 60.60 45.13 -17.25
N CYS A 127 60.39 46.34 -16.76
CA CYS A 127 60.42 46.69 -15.34
C CYS A 127 59.02 46.83 -14.72
N GLY A 128 57.98 47.06 -15.53
CA GLY A 128 56.63 47.30 -15.03
C GLY A 128 56.47 48.70 -14.44
N ASP A 129 57.11 49.69 -15.06
CA ASP A 129 57.15 51.09 -14.61
C ASP A 129 56.37 52.05 -15.50
N ASP A 130 56.00 51.65 -16.73
CA ASP A 130 55.23 52.48 -17.64
C ASP A 130 54.11 51.74 -18.40
N SER A 131 53.41 52.43 -19.32
CA SER A 131 52.29 51.85 -20.07
C SER A 131 52.71 50.85 -21.15
N ASN A 132 53.98 50.83 -21.57
CA ASN A 132 54.49 49.91 -22.59
C ASN A 132 54.64 48.49 -22.04
N ASP A 133 54.82 48.38 -20.73
CA ASP A 133 54.90 47.13 -19.99
C ASP A 133 53.53 46.50 -19.74
N CYS A 134 52.48 47.29 -19.90
CA CYS A 134 51.11 46.90 -19.60
C CYS A 134 50.64 45.72 -20.48
N SER A 135 50.38 44.57 -19.86
CA SER A 135 50.02 43.33 -20.55
C SER A 135 51.07 42.82 -21.53
N LEU A 136 52.33 43.22 -21.37
CA LEU A 136 53.41 42.74 -22.23
C LEU A 136 53.58 41.23 -22.02
N ILE A 137 53.41 40.46 -23.11
CA ILE A 137 53.69 39.03 -23.16
C ILE A 137 55.02 38.83 -23.85
N VAL A 138 55.92 38.10 -23.19
CA VAL A 138 57.28 37.84 -23.68
C VAL A 138 57.53 36.34 -23.72
N GLU A 139 58.29 35.91 -24.74
CA GLU A 139 58.65 34.51 -24.93
C GLU A 139 60.01 34.22 -24.28
N GLU A 140 60.04 33.34 -23.29
CA GLU A 140 61.30 32.77 -22.81
C GLU A 140 61.75 31.70 -23.81
N LYS A 141 62.93 31.88 -24.41
CA LYS A 141 63.48 30.96 -25.41
C LYS A 141 64.71 30.23 -24.89
N ARG A 142 64.75 28.91 -25.10
CA ARG A 142 65.95 28.09 -24.90
C ARG A 142 66.24 27.34 -26.19
N PHE A 143 67.41 27.59 -26.79
CA PHE A 143 67.79 27.04 -28.09
C PHE A 143 66.75 27.35 -29.19
N ASP A 144 66.31 28.61 -29.29
CA ASP A 144 65.31 29.10 -30.25
C ASP A 144 63.89 28.48 -30.13
N GLN A 145 63.63 27.65 -29.12
CA GLN A 145 62.30 27.14 -28.80
C GLN A 145 61.69 27.96 -27.66
N VAL A 146 60.43 28.40 -27.84
CA VAL A 146 59.64 29.04 -26.77
C VAL A 146 59.33 27.97 -25.73
N ILE A 147 59.91 28.13 -24.55
CA ILE A 147 59.68 27.23 -23.41
C ILE A 147 58.60 27.76 -22.48
N ASP A 148 58.44 29.08 -22.37
CA ASP A 148 57.42 29.72 -21.56
C ASP A 148 57.00 31.07 -22.16
N ARG A 149 55.81 31.53 -21.78
CA ARG A 149 55.33 32.88 -22.04
C ARG A 149 55.01 33.57 -20.72
N GLN A 150 55.69 34.65 -20.44
CA GLN A 150 55.50 35.42 -19.21
C GLN A 150 54.69 36.67 -19.52
N ILE A 151 53.80 37.06 -18.60
CA ILE A 151 53.02 38.30 -18.71
C ILE A 151 53.35 39.24 -17.57
N CYS A 152 53.49 40.53 -17.89
CA CYS A 152 53.58 41.58 -16.89
C CYS A 152 52.17 42.05 -16.50
N SER A 153 51.77 41.76 -15.27
CA SER A 153 50.57 42.35 -14.68
C SER A 153 50.94 43.60 -13.92
N MET A 154 50.36 44.72 -14.34
CA MET A 154 50.54 46.01 -13.69
C MET A 154 49.26 46.49 -13.02
N SER A 155 49.40 47.13 -11.86
CA SER A 155 48.30 47.81 -11.19
C SER A 155 47.73 48.98 -12.03
N ALA A 156 46.48 49.37 -11.77
CA ALA A 156 45.78 50.42 -12.53
C ALA A 156 46.45 51.81 -12.49
N ASN A 157 47.36 52.03 -11.53
CA ASN A 157 48.14 53.26 -11.40
C ASN A 157 49.57 53.14 -11.97
N LEU A 158 49.92 52.05 -12.66
CA LEU A 158 51.23 51.80 -13.27
C LEU A 158 52.40 51.79 -12.28
N ARG A 159 52.17 51.35 -11.02
CA ARG A 159 53.19 51.46 -9.96
C ARG A 159 53.69 50.13 -9.39
N ILE A 160 53.01 49.04 -9.68
CA ILE A 160 53.37 47.71 -9.17
C ILE A 160 53.25 46.75 -10.34
N GLY A 161 54.38 46.21 -10.79
CA GLY A 161 54.49 45.22 -11.87
C GLY A 161 54.90 43.87 -11.32
N THR A 162 54.19 42.80 -11.69
CA THR A 162 54.52 41.43 -11.29
C THR A 162 54.45 40.50 -12.50
N TRP A 163 55.46 39.63 -12.63
CA TRP A 163 55.56 38.66 -13.71
C TRP A 163 54.91 37.34 -13.36
N PHE A 164 54.10 36.82 -14.28
CA PHE A 164 53.47 35.51 -14.17
C PHE A 164 53.86 34.63 -15.36
N SER A 165 54.36 33.43 -15.07
CA SER A 165 54.68 32.38 -16.06
C SER A 165 53.41 31.66 -16.48
N ALA A 166 53.19 31.48 -17.79
CA ALA A 166 52.06 30.70 -18.29
C ALA A 166 52.24 29.21 -17.92
N GLU A 167 53.43 28.65 -18.16
CA GLU A 167 53.74 27.23 -17.90
C GLU A 167 53.59 26.88 -16.41
N ALA A 168 54.02 27.77 -15.50
CA ALA A 168 53.96 27.53 -14.06
C ALA A 168 52.54 27.70 -13.47
N ASN A 169 51.65 28.42 -14.16
CA ASN A 169 50.33 28.79 -13.65
C ASN A 169 49.18 28.38 -14.60
N PRO A 170 49.10 27.13 -15.08
CA PRO A 170 48.05 26.72 -16.00
C PRO A 170 46.68 26.81 -15.32
N GLY A 171 45.79 27.61 -15.89
CA GLY A 171 44.45 27.86 -15.37
C GLY A 171 44.33 29.01 -14.38
N ASP A 172 45.43 29.73 -14.09
CA ASP A 172 45.33 30.97 -13.32
C ASP A 172 44.80 32.14 -14.17
N ILE A 173 44.10 33.05 -13.49
CA ILE A 173 43.52 34.24 -14.10
C ILE A 173 44.20 35.44 -13.44
N ILE A 174 44.76 36.33 -14.25
CA ILE A 174 45.44 37.53 -13.77
C ILE A 174 44.72 38.76 -14.32
N HIS A 175 44.33 39.69 -13.43
CA HIS A 175 43.85 41.01 -13.84
C HIS A 175 45.04 41.94 -14.11
N ILE A 176 44.96 42.68 -15.21
CA ILE A 176 45.95 43.65 -15.63
C ILE A 176 45.30 45.02 -15.54
N GLY A 177 45.57 45.71 -14.43
CA GLY A 177 44.86 46.91 -14.03
C GLY A 177 45.02 48.10 -14.98
N CYS A 178 46.16 48.19 -15.67
CA CYS A 178 46.44 49.28 -16.61
C CYS A 178 45.63 49.23 -17.91
N ASN A 179 45.22 48.04 -18.36
CA ASN A 179 44.32 47.83 -19.50
C ASN A 179 42.88 47.47 -19.05
N ASP A 180 42.67 47.32 -17.75
CA ASP A 180 41.46 46.79 -17.13
C ASP A 180 40.93 45.52 -17.82
N GLU A 181 41.81 44.52 -17.96
CA GLU A 181 41.48 43.25 -18.60
C GLU A 181 41.95 42.05 -17.75
N GLU A 182 41.34 40.89 -17.94
CA GLU A 182 41.83 39.63 -17.35
C GLU A 182 42.36 38.70 -18.43
N ARG A 183 43.46 38.01 -18.11
CA ARG A 183 44.10 37.02 -18.96
C ARG A 183 44.07 35.65 -18.28
N LEU A 184 43.71 34.61 -19.03
CA LEU A 184 43.73 33.22 -18.60
C LEU A 184 45.00 32.54 -19.10
N SER A 185 45.80 31.96 -18.22
CA SER A 185 46.91 31.09 -18.65
C SER A 185 46.37 29.73 -19.09
N ASP A 186 46.72 29.26 -20.29
CA ASP A 186 46.43 27.88 -20.73
C ASP A 186 47.60 26.90 -20.56
N GLY A 187 48.63 27.32 -19.82
CA GLY A 187 49.88 26.58 -19.66
C GLY A 187 50.88 26.79 -20.80
N LYS A 188 50.49 27.52 -21.86
CA LYS A 188 51.37 27.87 -22.98
C LYS A 188 51.32 29.36 -23.30
N ASP A 189 50.17 29.99 -23.14
CA ASP A 189 49.93 31.39 -23.48
C ASP A 189 48.94 32.07 -22.51
N TRP A 190 48.85 33.40 -22.61
CA TRP A 190 47.93 34.24 -21.84
C TRP A 190 46.78 34.74 -22.72
N LEU A 191 45.60 34.15 -22.54
CA LEU A 191 44.44 34.31 -23.41
C LEU A 191 43.53 35.46 -22.97
N LEU A 192 43.08 36.29 -23.92
CA LEU A 192 42.12 37.37 -23.67
C LEU A 192 40.68 36.87 -23.68
N CYS A 193 39.83 37.48 -22.85
CA CYS A 193 38.38 37.28 -22.83
C CYS A 193 37.67 37.92 -24.04
N ASN A 194 38.01 37.42 -25.22
CA ASN A 194 37.33 37.68 -26.49
C ASN A 194 37.64 36.59 -27.53
N SER A 195 38.57 35.68 -27.21
CA SER A 195 39.11 34.71 -28.16
C SER A 195 38.23 33.46 -28.26
N PHE A 196 37.42 33.18 -27.22
CA PHE A 196 36.50 32.05 -27.14
C PHE A 196 35.47 32.30 -26.05
N GLN A 197 34.35 31.56 -26.13
CA GLN A 197 33.30 31.61 -25.12
C GLN A 197 33.62 30.70 -23.92
N ILE A 198 34.01 29.44 -24.18
CA ILE A 198 34.41 28.46 -23.16
C ILE A 198 35.74 27.82 -23.56
N LYS A 199 36.63 27.59 -22.59
CA LYS A 199 37.90 26.88 -22.78
C LYS A 199 38.18 25.93 -21.63
N ASP A 200 38.63 24.74 -21.99
CA ASP A 200 39.18 23.76 -21.07
C ASP A 200 40.67 24.02 -20.83
N VAL A 201 41.06 24.22 -19.58
CA VAL A 201 42.46 24.31 -19.14
C VAL A 201 42.64 23.44 -17.90
N ASN A 202 43.59 22.51 -17.96
CA ASN A 202 43.94 21.62 -16.85
C ASN A 202 42.72 20.92 -16.21
N GLY A 203 41.76 20.49 -17.05
CA GLY A 203 40.55 19.78 -16.66
C GLY A 203 39.45 20.64 -16.04
N HIS A 204 39.52 21.97 -16.16
CA HIS A 204 38.50 22.92 -15.72
C HIS A 204 38.02 23.76 -16.90
N GLN A 205 36.72 24.07 -16.95
CA GLN A 205 36.19 25.00 -17.94
C GLN A 205 36.16 26.44 -17.43
N TYR A 206 36.50 27.34 -18.34
CA TYR A 206 36.53 28.78 -18.13
C TYR A 206 35.58 29.45 -19.12
N LEU A 207 34.62 30.22 -18.60
CA LEU A 207 33.67 30.98 -19.38
C LEU A 207 34.12 32.45 -19.47
N CYS A 208 34.16 32.99 -20.68
CA CYS A 208 34.30 34.42 -20.91
C CYS A 208 32.94 35.10 -20.79
N ASN A 209 32.76 35.95 -19.77
CA ASN A 209 31.48 36.52 -19.36
C ASN A 209 31.27 37.99 -19.76
N THR A 210 32.36 38.74 -20.00
CA THR A 210 32.33 40.15 -20.43
C THR A 210 33.53 40.47 -21.32
N SER A 211 33.49 41.60 -22.05
CA SER A 211 34.59 41.99 -22.95
C SER A 211 35.78 42.70 -22.26
N SER A 212 35.68 43.06 -20.98
CA SER A 212 36.78 43.65 -20.19
C SER A 212 36.46 43.68 -18.69
N GLY A 213 37.47 43.93 -17.86
CA GLY A 213 37.37 44.16 -16.41
C GLY A 213 37.60 42.93 -15.53
N LYS A 214 37.67 43.15 -14.21
CA LYS A 214 37.70 42.07 -13.20
C LYS A 214 36.43 41.21 -13.27
N GLY A 215 36.59 39.89 -13.23
CA GLY A 215 35.52 38.91 -13.37
C GLY A 215 35.09 38.66 -14.82
N ALA A 216 35.87 39.09 -15.81
CA ALA A 216 35.65 38.75 -17.21
C ALA A 216 35.77 37.24 -17.43
N TRP A 217 36.71 36.58 -16.73
CA TRP A 217 36.78 35.12 -16.68
C TRP A 217 36.03 34.55 -15.48
N THR A 218 35.27 33.48 -15.73
CA THR A 218 34.69 32.66 -14.67
C THR A 218 35.15 31.21 -14.80
N GLU A 219 35.80 30.68 -13.77
CA GLU A 219 36.17 29.28 -13.68
C GLU A 219 35.05 28.44 -13.04
N CYS A 220 34.77 27.28 -13.62
CA CYS A 220 34.01 26.23 -12.96
C CYS A 220 34.94 25.30 -12.17
N CYS A 221 34.93 25.42 -10.85
CA CYS A 221 35.74 24.60 -9.96
C CYS A 221 35.10 23.23 -9.65
N GLY A 222 33.80 23.11 -9.96
CA GLY A 222 33.00 21.92 -9.68
C GLY A 222 33.00 21.56 -8.20
N SER A 223 33.24 20.28 -7.91
CA SER A 223 33.35 19.76 -6.54
C SER A 223 34.76 19.88 -5.93
N ALA A 224 35.73 20.41 -6.68
CA ALA A 224 37.14 20.48 -6.29
C ALA A 224 37.61 21.92 -6.00
N SER A 225 38.87 22.06 -5.63
CA SER A 225 39.54 23.36 -5.58
C SER A 225 39.69 23.94 -6.99
N CYS A 226 39.54 25.25 -7.11
CA CYS A 226 39.80 26.00 -8.33
C CYS A 226 41.29 25.98 -8.70
N ASN A 227 41.59 26.01 -9.99
CA ASN A 227 42.92 26.22 -10.55
C ASN A 227 43.31 27.70 -10.48
N SER A 228 42.35 28.62 -10.65
CA SER A 228 42.60 30.04 -10.47
C SER A 228 42.89 30.36 -9.01
N GLN A 229 44.00 31.05 -8.77
CA GLN A 229 44.51 31.42 -7.46
C GLN A 229 44.41 32.93 -7.25
N THR A 230 44.68 33.70 -8.31
CA THR A 230 44.89 35.15 -8.22
C THR A 230 43.59 35.94 -8.41
N ASP A 231 43.08 36.04 -9.63
CA ASP A 231 41.84 36.78 -9.97
C ASP A 231 40.76 35.85 -10.56
N GLY A 232 39.80 36.41 -11.31
CA GLY A 232 38.67 35.69 -11.90
C GLY A 232 37.55 35.34 -10.93
N LYS A 233 36.34 35.13 -11.46
CA LYS A 233 35.22 34.61 -10.68
C LYS A 233 35.34 33.09 -10.57
N ARG A 234 35.11 32.54 -9.39
CA ARG A 234 35.17 31.09 -9.12
C ARG A 234 33.80 30.58 -8.74
N LEU A 235 33.32 29.54 -9.43
CA LEU A 235 32.05 28.90 -9.13
C LEU A 235 32.28 27.48 -8.63
N SER A 236 31.70 27.18 -7.46
CA SER A 236 31.52 25.80 -7.00
C SER A 236 30.39 25.11 -7.76
N SER A 237 30.28 23.78 -7.61
CA SER A 237 29.17 22.98 -8.14
C SER A 237 27.80 23.65 -7.90
N GLY A 238 27.04 23.84 -8.97
CA GLY A 238 25.74 24.49 -9.05
C GLY A 238 25.75 26.02 -9.02
N GLY A 239 26.89 26.65 -8.73
CA GLY A 239 27.06 28.09 -8.91
C GLY A 239 26.84 28.48 -10.36
N SER A 240 26.24 29.65 -10.61
CA SER A 240 25.89 30.09 -11.96
C SER A 240 26.44 31.47 -12.34
N VAL A 241 26.50 31.70 -13.64
CA VAL A 241 26.91 32.97 -14.26
C VAL A 241 26.10 33.19 -15.54
N LYS A 242 25.66 34.42 -15.77
CA LYS A 242 24.91 34.79 -16.97
C LYS A 242 25.83 35.45 -17.99
N SER A 243 25.99 34.83 -19.16
CA SER A 243 26.68 35.39 -20.32
C SER A 243 25.66 35.67 -21.42
N GLY A 244 25.37 36.95 -21.67
CA GLY A 244 24.26 37.36 -22.51
C GLY A 244 22.89 36.99 -21.91
N GLN A 245 22.07 36.25 -22.66
CA GLN A 245 20.77 35.74 -22.20
C GLN A 245 20.84 34.32 -21.61
N THR A 246 22.00 33.67 -21.70
CA THR A 246 22.17 32.27 -21.30
C THR A 246 22.72 32.18 -19.88
N THR A 247 22.11 31.31 -19.07
CA THR A 247 22.63 30.99 -17.74
C THR A 247 23.53 29.76 -17.85
N TYR A 248 24.77 29.89 -17.42
CA TYR A 248 25.71 28.77 -17.33
C TYR A 248 25.85 28.35 -15.87
N TYR A 249 25.65 27.07 -15.60
CA TYR A 249 25.85 26.42 -14.31
C TYR A 249 27.17 25.69 -14.30
N CYS A 250 27.93 25.83 -13.22
CA CYS A 250 29.13 25.07 -13.00
C CYS A 250 28.76 23.66 -12.50
N ALA A 251 28.97 22.64 -13.30
CA ALA A 251 28.73 21.26 -12.93
C ALA A 251 29.85 20.70 -12.02
N SER A 252 29.54 19.65 -11.27
CA SER A 252 30.43 18.98 -10.33
C SER A 252 31.72 18.44 -10.99
N ASP A 253 31.64 18.13 -12.29
CA ASP A 253 32.68 17.64 -13.18
C ASP A 253 33.60 18.75 -13.73
N LYS A 254 33.43 19.99 -13.25
CA LYS A 254 34.23 21.18 -13.61
C LYS A 254 33.93 21.73 -15.00
N THR A 255 32.80 21.34 -15.60
CA THR A 255 32.33 21.88 -16.88
C THR A 255 31.16 22.84 -16.67
N PHE A 256 30.96 23.75 -17.62
CA PHE A 256 29.74 24.56 -17.67
C PHE A 256 28.65 23.83 -18.44
N ALA A 257 27.42 23.90 -17.93
CA ALA A 257 26.23 23.40 -18.59
C ALA A 257 25.15 24.48 -18.57
N THR A 258 24.30 24.49 -19.61
CA THR A 258 23.10 25.34 -19.68
C THR A 258 21.84 24.59 -19.26
N ASP A 259 21.97 23.27 -19.12
CA ASP A 259 20.94 22.29 -18.79
C ASP A 259 21.61 21.30 -17.82
N LEU A 260 21.06 21.17 -16.62
CA LEU A 260 21.56 20.33 -15.55
C LEU A 260 20.93 18.93 -15.56
N ASP A 261 19.94 18.66 -16.43
CA ASP A 261 19.40 17.32 -16.65
C ASP A 261 20.43 16.37 -17.25
N VAL A 262 21.34 16.90 -18.07
CA VAL A 262 22.46 16.13 -18.62
C VAL A 262 23.62 15.98 -17.64
N LYS A 263 23.48 16.50 -16.42
CA LYS A 263 24.50 16.49 -15.36
C LYS A 263 24.06 15.62 -14.20
N ASP A 264 24.67 15.83 -13.02
CA ASP A 264 24.49 14.98 -11.85
C ASP A 264 23.72 15.68 -10.72
N GLN A 265 23.32 14.86 -9.74
CA GLN A 265 22.63 15.33 -8.54
C GLN A 265 23.38 16.46 -7.82
N ALA A 266 24.71 16.40 -7.76
CA ALA A 266 25.52 17.40 -7.04
C ALA A 266 25.50 18.77 -7.73
N SER A 267 25.45 18.78 -9.06
CA SER A 267 25.33 19.98 -9.87
C SER A 267 23.95 20.62 -9.68
N CYS A 268 22.89 19.81 -9.80
CA CYS A 268 21.51 20.24 -9.59
C CYS A 268 21.27 20.83 -8.19
N GLN A 269 21.60 20.06 -7.15
CA GLN A 269 21.37 20.48 -5.77
C GLN A 269 22.26 21.65 -5.36
N GLY A 270 23.48 21.74 -5.91
CA GLY A 270 24.35 22.89 -5.71
C GLY A 270 23.75 24.19 -6.25
N ALA A 271 22.90 24.12 -7.28
CA ALA A 271 22.21 25.26 -7.87
C ALA A 271 20.96 25.68 -7.09
N GLY A 272 20.61 24.94 -6.03
CA GLY A 272 19.39 25.16 -5.24
C GLY A 272 18.15 24.53 -5.85
N PHE A 273 18.31 23.67 -6.86
CA PHE A 273 17.24 22.97 -7.56
C PHE A 273 17.00 21.57 -6.99
N PHE A 274 15.89 20.95 -7.42
CA PHE A 274 15.51 19.65 -6.90
C PHE A 274 15.80 18.52 -7.89
N TRP A 275 16.62 17.56 -7.45
CA TRP A 275 16.94 16.37 -8.24
C TRP A 275 15.88 15.29 -8.11
N THR A 276 15.11 15.02 -9.18
CA THR A 276 14.02 14.01 -9.21
C THR A 276 14.52 12.57 -9.35
N GLY A 277 15.83 12.39 -9.55
CA GLY A 277 16.50 11.10 -9.57
C GLY A 277 17.34 10.90 -10.82
N THR A 278 16.85 11.34 -11.99
CA THR A 278 17.61 11.41 -13.24
C THR A 278 17.65 12.80 -13.87
N LYS A 279 16.85 13.75 -13.37
CA LYS A 279 16.70 15.12 -13.90
C LYS A 279 16.66 16.17 -12.78
N CYS A 280 16.84 17.43 -13.15
CA CYS A 280 16.90 18.59 -12.29
C CYS A 280 15.72 19.54 -12.52
N CYS A 281 14.74 19.54 -11.63
CA CYS A 281 13.58 20.43 -11.74
C CYS A 281 13.92 21.84 -11.28
N SER A 282 13.37 22.85 -11.98
CA SER A 282 13.41 24.29 -11.68
C SER A 282 14.51 25.11 -12.35
N GLU A 283 15.09 24.66 -13.47
CA GLU A 283 16.14 25.43 -14.12
C GLU A 283 15.62 26.78 -14.65
N ALA A 284 16.53 27.77 -14.76
CA ALA A 284 16.15 29.13 -15.13
C ALA A 284 15.62 29.21 -16.57
N ASP A 285 16.14 28.37 -17.46
CA ASP A 285 15.94 28.48 -18.89
C ASP A 285 14.72 27.68 -19.39
N ASP A 286 14.14 26.81 -18.55
CA ASP A 286 12.96 26.00 -18.91
C ASP A 286 11.65 26.69 -18.58
N ILE A 287 11.08 27.46 -19.50
CA ILE A 287 9.77 28.09 -19.25
C ILE A 287 8.68 26.99 -19.18
N ASN A 288 7.99 26.89 -18.03
CA ASN A 288 6.93 25.91 -17.76
C ASN A 288 7.38 24.45 -17.92
N GLU A 289 8.37 24.04 -17.12
CA GLU A 289 8.93 22.70 -17.11
C GLU A 289 7.94 21.67 -16.51
N TYR A 290 7.64 20.61 -17.26
CA TYR A 290 6.78 19.52 -16.84
C TYR A 290 7.35 18.18 -17.27
N TYR A 291 7.65 17.27 -16.34
CA TYR A 291 8.11 15.95 -16.74
C TYR A 291 7.88 14.87 -15.68
N ASN A 292 7.80 13.63 -16.17
CA ASN A 292 7.88 12.41 -15.39
C ASN A 292 9.33 11.90 -15.30
N ASP A 293 9.69 11.32 -14.16
CA ASP A 293 10.99 10.68 -13.93
C ASP A 293 10.82 9.28 -13.30
N PRO A 294 10.24 8.33 -14.05
CA PRO A 294 10.00 6.97 -13.56
C PRO A 294 11.30 6.19 -13.28
N ALA A 295 12.42 6.56 -13.91
CA ALA A 295 13.71 5.93 -13.65
C ALA A 295 14.33 6.40 -12.33
N GLY A 296 14.09 7.66 -11.94
CA GLY A 296 14.55 8.23 -10.69
C GLY A 296 13.70 7.87 -9.48
N THR A 297 12.42 7.56 -9.70
CA THR A 297 11.38 7.19 -8.71
C THR A 297 11.17 8.18 -7.55
N ARG A 298 11.90 9.30 -7.47
CA ARG A 298 11.77 10.25 -6.34
C ARG A 298 10.68 11.29 -6.57
N GLY A 299 10.29 11.54 -7.81
CA GLY A 299 9.28 12.55 -8.15
C GLY A 299 9.27 12.90 -9.62
N GLY A 300 8.60 14.00 -9.95
CA GLY A 300 8.64 14.66 -11.26
C GLY A 300 8.67 16.18 -11.09
N CYS A 301 8.68 16.90 -12.20
CA CYS A 301 8.61 18.35 -12.19
C CYS A 301 7.24 18.82 -12.69
N TRP A 302 6.63 19.73 -11.95
CA TRP A 302 5.34 20.31 -12.27
C TRP A 302 5.45 21.83 -12.28
N ASN A 303 5.49 22.43 -13.46
CA ASN A 303 5.63 23.87 -13.64
C ASN A 303 6.81 24.46 -12.84
N LYS A 304 8.00 23.86 -12.96
CA LYS A 304 9.20 24.17 -12.16
C LYS A 304 9.12 23.81 -10.68
N GLU A 305 8.07 23.20 -10.18
CA GLU A 305 8.02 22.73 -8.80
C GLU A 305 8.16 21.22 -8.73
N ALA A 306 9.11 20.74 -7.94
CA ALA A 306 9.30 19.30 -7.78
C ALA A 306 8.18 18.70 -6.94
N VAL A 307 7.49 17.71 -7.50
CA VAL A 307 6.46 16.93 -6.81
C VAL A 307 7.04 15.55 -6.52
N LEU A 308 7.27 15.29 -5.24
CA LEU A 308 7.84 14.01 -4.79
C LEU A 308 6.84 12.87 -4.98
N THR A 309 7.36 11.65 -5.15
CA THR A 309 6.54 10.45 -5.15
C THR A 309 5.69 10.36 -3.87
N GLY A 310 4.39 10.10 -4.04
CA GLY A 310 3.40 10.08 -2.98
C GLY A 310 2.77 11.43 -2.62
N ASN A 311 3.23 12.53 -3.23
CA ASN A 311 2.64 13.86 -3.04
C ASN A 311 1.64 14.20 -4.15
N MET A 312 0.63 14.98 -3.77
CA MET A 312 -0.26 15.64 -4.71
C MET A 312 0.44 16.82 -5.38
N VAL A 313 0.02 17.13 -6.58
CA VAL A 313 0.38 18.38 -7.25
C VAL A 313 -0.19 19.55 -6.43
N PRO A 314 0.56 20.65 -6.24
CA PRO A 314 0.05 21.83 -5.52
C PRO A 314 -1.29 22.31 -6.08
N ASP A 315 -2.24 22.59 -5.18
CA ASP A 315 -3.61 23.03 -5.49
C ASP A 315 -4.47 22.05 -6.31
N MET A 316 -4.07 20.78 -6.41
CA MET A 316 -4.81 19.72 -7.12
C MET A 316 -4.93 18.47 -6.26
N GLU A 317 -6.15 18.02 -5.98
CA GLU A 317 -6.40 16.77 -5.21
C GLU A 317 -6.55 15.55 -6.12
N ASP A 318 -6.83 15.78 -7.42
CA ASP A 318 -7.06 14.76 -8.43
C ASP A 318 -5.78 14.32 -9.16
N THR A 319 -4.63 14.94 -8.90
CA THR A 319 -3.38 14.67 -9.61
C THR A 319 -2.23 14.43 -8.63
N ALA A 320 -1.60 13.26 -8.72
CA ALA A 320 -0.53 12.84 -7.82
C ALA A 320 0.69 12.34 -8.59
N ASN A 321 1.90 12.54 -8.03
CA ASN A 321 3.09 11.86 -8.52
C ASN A 321 3.24 10.53 -7.79
N ILE A 322 3.23 9.41 -8.51
CA ILE A 322 3.39 8.06 -7.94
C ILE A 322 4.53 7.38 -8.71
N ASP A 323 5.59 7.04 -7.99
CA ASP A 323 6.82 6.44 -8.52
C ASP A 323 7.44 7.23 -9.69
N GLY A 324 7.40 8.56 -9.60
CA GLY A 324 7.96 9.46 -10.62
C GLY A 324 7.02 9.71 -11.81
N VAL A 325 5.78 9.22 -11.77
CA VAL A 325 4.79 9.41 -12.84
C VAL A 325 3.58 10.16 -12.30
N PHE A 326 3.13 11.19 -13.02
CA PHE A 326 1.90 11.91 -12.70
C PHE A 326 0.66 11.13 -13.18
N TYR A 327 -0.23 10.84 -12.24
CA TYR A 327 -1.51 10.20 -12.50
C TYR A 327 -2.67 11.11 -12.14
N GLY A 328 -3.69 11.14 -12.99
CA GLY A 328 -4.98 11.77 -12.70
C GLY A 328 -5.96 10.74 -12.14
N CYS A 329 -6.73 11.10 -11.11
CA CYS A 329 -7.81 10.29 -10.57
C CYS A 329 -9.14 10.73 -11.16
N ASN A 330 -9.58 10.05 -12.22
CA ASN A 330 -10.75 10.43 -13.01
C ASN A 330 -10.81 11.95 -13.31
N ALA A 331 -9.65 12.57 -13.53
CA ALA A 331 -9.50 14.00 -13.68
C ALA A 331 -10.30 14.48 -14.89
N GLN A 332 -10.99 15.61 -14.75
CA GLN A 332 -11.87 16.16 -15.79
C GLN A 332 -11.30 17.42 -16.45
N ASP A 333 -10.25 18.02 -15.88
CA ASP A 333 -9.64 19.21 -16.44
C ASP A 333 -8.83 18.89 -17.70
N SER A 334 -9.39 19.25 -18.86
CA SER A 334 -8.74 19.07 -20.16
C SER A 334 -7.40 19.81 -20.28
N GLY A 335 -7.18 20.90 -19.54
CA GLY A 335 -5.92 21.65 -19.52
C GLY A 335 -4.81 20.80 -18.92
N ILE A 336 -5.05 20.20 -17.75
CA ILE A 336 -4.13 19.27 -17.08
C ILE A 336 -3.86 18.05 -17.96
N LEU A 337 -4.91 17.45 -18.50
CA LEU A 337 -4.78 16.25 -19.34
C LEU A 337 -4.06 16.52 -20.67
N SER A 338 -4.01 17.77 -21.12
CA SER A 338 -3.30 18.18 -22.34
C SER A 338 -1.81 18.48 -22.13
N LEU A 339 -1.32 18.50 -20.88
CA LEU A 339 0.09 18.74 -20.59
C LEU A 339 0.97 17.66 -21.21
N ILE A 340 2.11 18.10 -21.74
CA ILE A 340 3.11 17.25 -22.41
C ILE A 340 4.39 17.27 -21.60
N ASP A 341 4.97 16.09 -21.43
CA ASP A 341 6.28 15.90 -20.83
C ASP A 341 7.37 16.52 -21.71
N THR A 342 8.14 17.46 -21.15
CA THR A 342 9.09 18.32 -21.87
C THR A 342 10.27 17.55 -22.47
N HIS A 343 10.62 16.38 -21.93
CA HIS A 343 11.76 15.59 -22.43
C HIS A 343 11.34 14.48 -23.40
N THR A 344 10.15 13.92 -23.23
CA THR A 344 9.69 12.76 -24.01
C THR A 344 8.67 13.12 -25.09
N GLY A 345 8.01 14.27 -24.98
CA GLY A 345 6.91 14.67 -25.87
C GLY A 345 5.63 13.84 -25.69
N GLN A 346 5.56 13.00 -24.64
CA GLN A 346 4.38 12.20 -24.33
C GLN A 346 3.43 12.96 -23.40
N GLN A 347 2.20 12.45 -23.23
CA GLN A 347 1.25 13.02 -22.28
C GLN A 347 1.83 12.92 -20.86
N LEU A 348 1.83 14.05 -20.14
CA LEU A 348 2.39 14.14 -18.78
C LEU A 348 1.55 13.33 -17.78
N VAL A 349 0.22 13.57 -17.78
CA VAL A 349 -0.69 12.98 -16.80
C VAL A 349 -1.38 11.76 -17.38
N GLN A 350 -1.22 10.61 -16.72
CA GLN A 350 -1.96 9.40 -17.05
C GLN A 350 -3.26 9.36 -16.26
N ASN A 351 -4.39 9.71 -16.88
CA ASN A 351 -5.68 9.64 -16.21
C ASN A 351 -6.10 8.18 -15.98
N LYS A 352 -6.53 7.87 -14.76
CA LYS A 352 -6.94 6.52 -14.34
C LYS A 352 -8.40 6.54 -13.88
N ASP A 353 -9.08 5.43 -14.14
CA ASP A 353 -10.44 5.22 -13.66
C ASP A 353 -10.46 5.03 -12.14
N TYR A 354 -11.66 5.19 -11.55
CA TYR A 354 -11.87 4.88 -10.13
C TYR A 354 -11.42 3.46 -9.79
N CYS A 355 -10.89 3.33 -8.57
CA CYS A 355 -10.34 2.09 -8.02
C CYS A 355 -9.13 1.55 -8.79
N PHE A 356 -8.52 2.35 -9.68
CA PHE A 356 -7.13 2.11 -9.99
C PHE A 356 -6.30 2.24 -8.71
N GLN A 357 -5.49 1.23 -8.43
CA GLN A 357 -4.61 1.18 -7.28
C GLN A 357 -3.17 1.01 -7.78
N ASP A 358 -2.25 1.75 -7.18
CA ASP A 358 -0.83 1.63 -7.52
C ASP A 358 -0.27 0.24 -7.18
N THR A 359 0.83 -0.14 -7.81
CA THR A 359 1.45 -1.47 -7.65
C THR A 359 1.84 -1.76 -6.20
N ASN A 360 2.20 -0.74 -5.43
CA ASN A 360 2.60 -0.89 -4.04
C ASN A 360 1.42 -0.82 -3.05
N LYS A 361 0.19 -0.60 -3.55
CA LYS A 361 -1.06 -0.51 -2.77
C LYS A 361 -1.03 0.57 -1.69
N PHE A 362 -0.35 1.68 -1.95
CA PHE A 362 -0.34 2.85 -1.09
C PHE A 362 -1.44 3.85 -1.43
N TYR A 363 -1.80 3.98 -2.71
CA TYR A 363 -2.72 4.97 -3.22
C TYR A 363 -3.76 4.33 -4.13
N PHE A 364 -4.96 4.88 -4.11
CA PHE A 364 -6.00 4.52 -5.07
C PHE A 364 -6.80 5.75 -5.48
N CYS A 365 -7.38 5.71 -6.68
CA CYS A 365 -8.28 6.75 -7.15
C CYS A 365 -9.67 6.52 -6.53
N SER A 366 -10.11 7.39 -5.63
CA SER A 366 -11.40 7.27 -4.94
C SER A 366 -12.54 7.92 -5.71
N PHE A 367 -13.78 7.61 -5.35
CA PHE A 367 -14.97 8.21 -5.95
C PHE A 367 -15.16 9.70 -5.60
N ASN A 368 -14.31 10.28 -4.74
CA ASN A 368 -14.26 11.72 -4.48
C ASN A 368 -13.51 12.49 -5.58
N ASN A 369 -12.94 11.80 -6.59
CA ASN A 369 -11.99 12.35 -7.58
C ASN A 369 -10.66 12.75 -6.95
N GLU A 370 -10.24 12.04 -5.92
CA GLU A 370 -9.01 12.32 -5.19
C GLU A 370 -8.17 11.05 -5.07
N TRP A 371 -6.85 11.22 -5.00
CA TRP A 371 -5.95 10.12 -4.65
C TRP A 371 -5.95 9.92 -3.13
N GLU A 372 -6.39 8.76 -2.67
CA GLU A 372 -6.47 8.46 -1.24
C GLU A 372 -5.48 7.36 -0.83
N LEU A 373 -5.06 7.40 0.45
CA LEU A 373 -4.17 6.39 1.02
C LEU A 373 -4.92 5.06 1.24
N ALA A 374 -4.52 4.01 0.53
CA ALA A 374 -5.00 2.66 0.74
C ALA A 374 -4.44 2.00 2.01
N SER A 375 -3.35 2.51 2.60
CA SER A 375 -2.71 1.95 3.79
C SER A 375 -2.38 0.45 3.66
N GLY A 376 -1.99 0.00 2.47
CA GLY A 376 -1.71 -1.41 2.16
C GLY A 376 -2.95 -2.30 2.01
N GLN A 377 -4.16 -1.75 2.15
CA GLN A 377 -5.40 -2.47 1.86
C GLN A 377 -5.63 -2.57 0.36
N ASP A 378 -6.23 -3.66 -0.08
CA ASP A 378 -6.71 -3.77 -1.45
C ASP A 378 -7.92 -2.85 -1.66
N LYS A 379 -7.81 -1.94 -2.62
CA LYS A 379 -8.80 -0.95 -3.02
C LYS A 379 -9.08 -0.99 -4.53
N SER A 380 -8.74 -2.13 -5.16
CA SER A 380 -8.82 -2.27 -6.61
C SER A 380 -10.21 -2.65 -7.13
N HIS A 381 -11.20 -2.84 -6.25
CA HIS A 381 -12.54 -3.32 -6.62
C HIS A 381 -13.61 -2.27 -6.35
N ILE A 382 -14.37 -1.92 -7.39
CA ILE A 382 -15.56 -1.09 -7.27
C ILE A 382 -16.65 -1.90 -6.57
N SER A 383 -17.09 -1.45 -5.40
CA SER A 383 -18.26 -1.99 -4.71
C SER A 383 -19.40 -0.98 -4.73
N THR A 384 -20.62 -1.46 -4.95
CA THR A 384 -21.81 -0.62 -5.11
C THR A 384 -22.87 -1.01 -4.09
N VAL A 385 -23.55 -0.02 -3.50
CA VAL A 385 -24.65 -0.25 -2.58
C VAL A 385 -25.85 -0.88 -3.30
N PRO A 386 -26.65 -1.72 -2.62
CA PRO A 386 -27.93 -2.17 -3.17
C PRO A 386 -28.87 -0.99 -3.41
N VAL A 387 -29.63 -1.02 -4.52
CA VAL A 387 -30.60 0.04 -4.88
C VAL A 387 -31.67 0.30 -3.82
N SER A 388 -31.90 -0.64 -2.90
CA SER A 388 -32.84 -0.50 -1.79
C SER A 388 -32.31 0.31 -0.62
N PHE A 389 -31.02 0.64 -0.58
CA PHE A 389 -30.46 1.49 0.48
C PHE A 389 -30.93 2.94 0.26
N GLN A 390 -31.58 3.52 1.27
CA GLN A 390 -32.08 4.89 1.21
C GLN A 390 -31.04 5.89 1.73
N ASN A 391 -31.07 7.11 1.20
CA ASN A 391 -30.22 8.23 1.63
C ASN A 391 -28.70 8.01 1.49
N VAL A 392 -28.27 7.19 0.52
CA VAL A 392 -26.84 7.00 0.22
C VAL A 392 -26.34 8.17 -0.62
N GLN A 393 -25.38 8.94 -0.09
CA GLN A 393 -24.77 10.07 -0.81
C GLN A 393 -23.83 9.59 -1.93
N GLN A 394 -23.08 8.52 -1.67
CA GLN A 394 -22.11 7.96 -2.61
C GLN A 394 -22.43 6.48 -2.88
N PRO A 395 -23.02 6.15 -4.04
CA PRO A 395 -23.54 4.80 -4.30
C PRO A 395 -22.44 3.75 -4.52
N SER A 396 -21.21 4.17 -4.82
CA SER A 396 -20.09 3.28 -5.09
C SER A 396 -18.81 3.78 -4.45
N GLU A 397 -17.94 2.85 -4.03
CA GLU A 397 -16.60 3.16 -3.53
C GLU A 397 -15.66 1.98 -3.79
N CYS A 398 -14.37 2.26 -3.72
CA CYS A 398 -13.30 1.30 -3.80
C CYS A 398 -13.13 0.52 -2.48
N CYS A 399 -13.35 -0.79 -2.56
CA CYS A 399 -13.18 -1.74 -1.48
C CYS A 399 -12.25 -2.88 -1.92
N SER A 400 -11.91 -3.78 -0.98
CA SER A 400 -11.24 -5.02 -1.36
C SER A 400 -12.21 -5.91 -2.14
N ALA A 401 -11.67 -6.82 -2.96
CA ALA A 401 -12.48 -7.74 -3.77
C ALA A 401 -13.48 -8.61 -2.98
N THR A 402 -13.32 -8.71 -1.66
CA THR A 402 -14.19 -9.49 -0.77
C THR A 402 -15.04 -8.64 0.17
N SER A 403 -14.90 -7.31 0.14
CA SER A 403 -15.65 -6.37 0.97
C SER A 403 -16.70 -5.64 0.16
N CYS A 404 -17.71 -5.12 0.84
CA CYS A 404 -18.84 -4.46 0.20
C CYS A 404 -18.99 -3.02 0.72
N TRP A 405 -19.38 -2.08 -0.14
CA TRP A 405 -19.65 -0.71 0.25
C TRP A 405 -21.08 -0.55 0.79
N ASP A 406 -21.26 0.05 1.96
CA ASP A 406 -22.59 0.31 2.56
C ASP A 406 -23.13 1.72 2.33
N GLY A 407 -22.37 2.58 1.64
CA GLY A 407 -22.67 4.00 1.45
C GLY A 407 -21.82 4.94 2.31
N ALA A 408 -21.06 4.40 3.28
CA ALA A 408 -20.18 5.17 4.15
C ALA A 408 -18.83 4.48 4.46
N GLN A 409 -18.77 3.15 4.50
CA GLN A 409 -17.56 2.38 4.75
C GLN A 409 -17.56 1.01 4.04
N CYS A 410 -16.37 0.44 3.86
CA CYS A 410 -16.23 -0.93 3.36
C CYS A 410 -16.53 -1.94 4.49
N ILE A 411 -17.63 -2.67 4.33
CA ILE A 411 -18.03 -3.79 5.17
C ILE A 411 -17.23 -5.03 4.81
N GLN A 412 -16.53 -5.56 5.80
CA GLN A 412 -15.73 -6.78 5.67
C GLN A 412 -16.60 -7.99 5.34
N ASN A 413 -16.04 -8.95 4.60
CA ASN A 413 -16.69 -10.21 4.28
C ASN A 413 -17.33 -10.88 5.53
N GLN A 414 -18.61 -11.23 5.40
CA GLN A 414 -19.45 -11.83 6.44
C GLN A 414 -19.74 -13.32 6.19
N ARG A 415 -19.21 -13.91 5.11
CA ARG A 415 -19.39 -15.34 4.73
C ARG A 415 -19.20 -16.29 5.90
N ASN A 416 -18.10 -16.12 6.65
CA ASN A 416 -17.71 -17.02 7.75
C ASN A 416 -18.08 -16.48 9.14
N LYS A 417 -19.00 -15.51 9.21
CA LYS A 417 -19.40 -14.86 10.47
C LYS A 417 -20.90 -15.04 10.71
N PRO A 418 -21.40 -16.24 11.06
CA PRO A 418 -22.84 -16.52 11.14
C PRO A 418 -23.65 -15.60 12.08
N ASN A 419 -22.98 -14.96 13.04
CA ASN A 419 -23.62 -14.05 14.01
C ASN A 419 -23.51 -12.57 13.62
N ALA A 420 -22.75 -12.24 12.56
CA ALA A 420 -22.61 -10.86 12.12
C ALA A 420 -23.95 -10.40 11.52
N PRO A 421 -24.53 -9.30 12.04
CA PRO A 421 -25.85 -8.84 11.65
C PRO A 421 -25.87 -8.40 10.18
N ALA A 422 -27.05 -8.50 9.57
CA ALA A 422 -27.29 -7.94 8.25
C ALA A 422 -27.28 -6.40 8.29
N VAL A 423 -26.79 -5.78 7.22
CA VAL A 423 -26.84 -4.34 6.99
C VAL A 423 -28.03 -4.07 6.07
N ASN A 424 -29.07 -3.41 6.59
CA ASN A 424 -30.31 -3.12 5.86
C ASN A 424 -30.96 -4.34 5.17
N GLY A 425 -30.87 -5.52 5.79
CA GLY A 425 -31.42 -6.77 5.23
C GLY A 425 -30.48 -7.52 4.27
N PHE A 426 -29.26 -7.04 4.07
CA PHE A 426 -28.24 -7.67 3.21
C PHE A 426 -26.99 -8.05 4.00
N ARG A 427 -26.22 -8.98 3.45
CA ARG A 427 -24.90 -9.35 3.97
C ARG A 427 -23.86 -9.28 2.88
N CYS A 428 -22.66 -8.88 3.26
CA CYS A 428 -21.52 -8.91 2.36
C CYS A 428 -20.93 -10.31 2.31
N VAL A 429 -21.07 -11.00 1.19
CA VAL A 429 -20.53 -12.35 0.96
C VAL A 429 -19.62 -12.28 -0.26
N ASP A 430 -18.31 -12.41 -0.01
CA ASP A 430 -17.26 -12.36 -1.05
C ASP A 430 -17.39 -11.16 -2.01
N GLY A 431 -17.53 -9.97 -1.45
CA GLY A 431 -17.61 -8.72 -2.21
C GLY A 431 -19.00 -8.43 -2.80
N ASN A 432 -19.97 -9.34 -2.64
CA ASN A 432 -21.31 -9.19 -3.16
C ASN A 432 -22.34 -9.00 -2.03
N TRP A 433 -23.26 -8.06 -2.22
CA TRP A 433 -24.43 -7.93 -1.35
C TRP A 433 -25.45 -9.02 -1.69
N VAL A 434 -25.72 -9.90 -0.72
CA VAL A 434 -26.74 -10.95 -0.83
C VAL A 434 -27.87 -10.69 0.15
N ASN A 435 -29.11 -11.03 -0.24
CA ASN A 435 -30.26 -10.97 0.67
C ASN A 435 -30.01 -11.86 1.89
N ALA A 436 -30.23 -11.31 3.08
CA ALA A 436 -29.95 -11.99 4.32
C ALA A 436 -31.24 -12.36 5.04
N SER A 437 -31.61 -13.63 4.95
CA SER A 437 -32.68 -14.20 5.77
C SER A 437 -32.07 -14.80 7.04
N LEU A 438 -32.59 -14.40 8.20
CA LEU A 438 -32.25 -15.06 9.46
C LEU A 438 -32.83 -16.47 9.44
N ASN A 439 -31.95 -17.47 9.45
CA ASN A 439 -32.31 -18.88 9.46
C ASN A 439 -32.19 -19.43 10.89
N PHE A 440 -33.03 -20.40 11.22
CA PHE A 440 -33.02 -21.03 12.53
C PHE A 440 -32.60 -22.48 12.40
N ASN A 441 -31.79 -22.96 13.33
CA ASN A 441 -31.44 -24.37 13.41
C ASN A 441 -32.60 -25.19 14.01
N PRO A 442 -32.52 -26.54 14.00
CA PRO A 442 -33.57 -27.40 14.55
C PRO A 442 -33.84 -27.18 16.05
N GLU A 443 -32.93 -26.54 16.78
CA GLU A 443 -33.03 -26.17 18.19
C GLU A 443 -33.59 -24.75 18.41
N GLY A 444 -33.91 -24.00 17.33
CA GLY A 444 -34.45 -22.64 17.40
C GLY A 444 -33.41 -21.54 17.59
N THR A 445 -32.11 -21.85 17.47
CA THR A 445 -31.04 -20.85 17.48
C THR A 445 -30.90 -20.21 16.10
N GLY A 446 -30.90 -18.88 16.06
CA GLY A 446 -30.82 -18.11 14.80
C GLY A 446 -29.39 -17.82 14.34
N GLY A 447 -29.19 -17.74 13.03
CA GLY A 447 -27.96 -17.30 12.39
C GLY A 447 -28.11 -17.17 10.88
N PHE A 448 -27.01 -16.89 10.19
CA PHE A 448 -27.01 -16.67 8.75
C PHE A 448 -26.11 -17.67 8.04
N CYS A 449 -26.57 -18.11 6.86
CA CYS A 449 -25.75 -18.86 5.91
C CYS A 449 -25.29 -17.96 4.75
N PRO A 450 -24.15 -18.29 4.11
CA PRO A 450 -23.70 -17.62 2.89
C PRO A 450 -24.73 -17.62 1.76
N GLU A 451 -25.41 -18.75 1.57
CA GLU A 451 -26.37 -18.98 0.49
C GLU A 451 -27.79 -19.12 1.06
N SER A 452 -28.80 -18.70 0.29
CA SER A 452 -30.19 -18.65 0.78
C SER A 452 -30.87 -20.01 0.89
N ASP A 453 -30.38 -21.01 0.15
CA ASP A 453 -30.89 -22.39 0.14
C ASP A 453 -30.16 -23.30 1.16
N GLN A 454 -29.17 -22.77 1.86
CA GLN A 454 -28.48 -23.46 2.95
C GLN A 454 -29.26 -23.41 4.26
N CYS A 455 -29.20 -24.49 5.02
CA CYS A 455 -29.80 -24.56 6.34
C CYS A 455 -28.76 -24.30 7.42
N PHE A 456 -29.12 -23.43 8.36
CA PHE A 456 -28.28 -23.06 9.49
C PHE A 456 -28.26 -24.17 10.54
N VAL A 457 -27.06 -24.63 10.91
CA VAL A 457 -26.84 -25.76 11.82
C VAL A 457 -26.45 -25.27 13.22
N ASN A 458 -25.33 -24.55 13.32
CA ASN A 458 -24.76 -24.18 14.61
C ASN A 458 -23.95 -22.87 14.49
N PRO A 459 -24.24 -21.82 15.28
CA PRO A 459 -23.46 -20.59 15.26
C PRO A 459 -21.99 -20.78 15.68
N SER A 460 -21.72 -21.85 16.44
CA SER A 460 -20.37 -22.25 16.89
C SER A 460 -19.74 -23.31 15.99
N GLY A 461 -20.32 -23.55 14.81
CA GLY A 461 -19.75 -24.42 13.78
C GLY A 461 -18.44 -23.84 13.23
N ASN A 462 -17.66 -24.71 12.59
CA ASN A 462 -16.49 -24.33 11.81
C ASN A 462 -16.94 -24.00 10.37
N PRO A 463 -16.74 -22.76 9.88
CA PRO A 463 -17.07 -22.40 8.51
C PRO A 463 -16.36 -23.24 7.44
N ASP A 464 -15.16 -23.75 7.73
CA ASP A 464 -14.40 -24.61 6.80
C ASP A 464 -15.03 -26.01 6.63
N ASP A 465 -15.91 -26.39 7.54
CA ASP A 465 -16.68 -27.63 7.49
C ASP A 465 -18.06 -27.43 6.84
N ASN A 466 -18.40 -26.21 6.37
CA ASN A 466 -19.66 -25.97 5.68
C ASN A 466 -19.88 -26.96 4.52
N ASN A 467 -21.13 -27.38 4.36
CA ASN A 467 -21.56 -28.42 3.42
C ASN A 467 -20.95 -29.81 3.68
N GLN A 468 -20.37 -30.07 4.86
CA GLN A 468 -19.90 -31.38 5.30
C GLN A 468 -20.66 -31.82 6.56
N PRO A 469 -21.84 -32.45 6.41
CA PRO A 469 -22.74 -32.77 7.52
C PRO A 469 -22.13 -33.70 8.59
N ASP A 470 -21.12 -34.50 8.24
CA ASP A 470 -20.46 -35.43 9.16
C ASP A 470 -19.45 -34.76 10.11
N LYS A 471 -19.23 -33.45 9.99
CA LYS A 471 -18.31 -32.66 10.83
C LYS A 471 -19.07 -31.68 11.74
N ASN A 472 -18.56 -30.47 11.94
CA ASN A 472 -19.20 -29.41 12.72
C ASN A 472 -19.45 -28.16 11.85
N PRO A 473 -20.27 -28.24 10.79
CA PRO A 473 -20.56 -27.11 9.91
C PRO A 473 -21.32 -25.99 10.62
N VAL A 474 -21.20 -24.76 10.11
CA VAL A 474 -22.16 -23.68 10.40
C VAL A 474 -23.43 -23.85 9.59
N CYS A 475 -23.29 -24.24 8.32
CA CYS A 475 -24.37 -24.41 7.36
C CYS A 475 -24.16 -25.67 6.50
N ILE A 476 -25.25 -26.30 6.09
CA ILE A 476 -25.26 -27.37 5.09
C ILE A 476 -26.09 -26.95 3.87
N THR A 477 -25.79 -27.50 2.70
CA THR A 477 -26.50 -27.16 1.47
C THR A 477 -27.84 -27.89 1.37
N ASN A 478 -28.66 -27.45 0.43
CA ASN A 478 -29.91 -28.10 0.08
C ASN A 478 -29.71 -29.60 -0.17
N GLU A 479 -30.67 -30.40 0.24
CA GLU A 479 -30.70 -31.87 0.15
C GLU A 479 -29.70 -32.64 1.03
N GLN A 480 -28.89 -31.95 1.83
CA GLN A 480 -28.08 -32.57 2.88
C GLN A 480 -28.86 -32.72 4.18
N PHE A 481 -28.36 -33.56 5.09
CA PHE A 481 -29.01 -33.80 6.38
C PHE A 481 -28.01 -34.07 7.50
N ILE A 482 -28.44 -33.81 8.73
CA ILE A 482 -27.75 -34.20 9.97
C ILE A 482 -28.74 -35.01 10.81
N LYS A 483 -28.48 -36.30 11.01
CA LYS A 483 -29.48 -37.21 11.61
C LYS A 483 -30.80 -37.08 10.85
N ASP A 484 -31.95 -36.95 11.51
CA ASP A 484 -33.22 -36.80 10.81
C ASP A 484 -33.43 -35.42 10.18
N ASP A 485 -32.65 -34.41 10.56
CA ASP A 485 -32.79 -33.03 10.09
C ASP A 485 -32.32 -32.89 8.65
N TYR A 486 -33.24 -32.66 7.71
CA TYR A 486 -32.97 -32.54 6.28
C TYR A 486 -33.15 -31.09 5.82
N CYS A 487 -32.22 -30.61 5.01
CA CYS A 487 -32.27 -29.27 4.46
C CYS A 487 -33.05 -29.23 3.14
N GLU A 488 -34.16 -28.49 3.11
CA GLU A 488 -35.01 -28.30 1.94
C GLU A 488 -35.16 -26.81 1.66
N ASN A 489 -34.40 -26.29 0.68
CA ASN A 489 -34.40 -24.89 0.24
C ASN A 489 -34.25 -23.89 1.41
N GLY A 490 -33.22 -24.07 2.22
CA GLY A 490 -32.91 -23.21 3.36
C GLY A 490 -33.82 -23.41 4.57
N GLN A 491 -34.68 -24.45 4.56
CA GLN A 491 -35.61 -24.76 5.65
C GLN A 491 -35.40 -26.19 6.15
N TRP A 492 -35.52 -26.38 7.47
CA TRP A 492 -35.43 -27.70 8.08
C TRP A 492 -36.73 -28.49 7.93
N THR A 493 -36.59 -29.73 7.46
CA THR A 493 -37.62 -30.78 7.42
C THR A 493 -37.03 -32.06 8.04
N SER A 494 -37.78 -33.16 8.07
CA SER A 494 -37.23 -34.47 8.47
C SER A 494 -37.06 -35.42 7.30
N ARG A 495 -36.14 -36.38 7.40
CA ARG A 495 -36.07 -37.49 6.45
C ARG A 495 -37.22 -38.46 6.63
N THR A 496 -37.66 -38.65 7.88
CA THR A 496 -38.84 -39.47 8.21
C THR A 496 -40.11 -38.97 7.51
N LYS A 497 -40.27 -37.67 7.28
CA LYS A 497 -41.38 -37.11 6.47
C LYS A 497 -41.43 -37.73 5.08
N PHE A 498 -40.30 -37.82 4.37
CA PHE A 498 -40.28 -38.38 3.03
C PHE A 498 -40.63 -39.88 3.03
N VAL A 499 -40.23 -40.60 4.08
CA VAL A 499 -40.66 -42.00 4.30
C VAL A 499 -42.17 -42.08 4.49
N ALA A 500 -42.75 -41.21 5.33
CA ALA A 500 -44.19 -41.16 5.57
C ALA A 500 -44.97 -40.87 4.29
N LEU A 501 -44.53 -39.89 3.50
CA LEU A 501 -45.13 -39.53 2.23
C LEU A 501 -45.05 -40.68 1.22
N GLN A 502 -43.93 -41.40 1.19
CA GLN A 502 -43.78 -42.58 0.33
C GLN A 502 -44.73 -43.71 0.74
N LEU A 503 -44.92 -43.94 2.05
CA LEU A 503 -45.86 -44.93 2.55
C LEU A 503 -47.32 -44.55 2.19
N ILE A 504 -47.70 -43.29 2.36
CA ILE A 504 -49.05 -42.82 1.99
C ILE A 504 -49.29 -43.01 0.49
N ASP A 505 -48.29 -42.72 -0.35
CA ASP A 505 -48.37 -42.92 -1.81
C ASP A 505 -48.62 -44.40 -2.18
N ILE A 506 -48.05 -45.36 -1.44
CA ILE A 506 -48.30 -46.80 -1.64
C ILE A 506 -49.78 -47.15 -1.43
N ALA A 507 -50.45 -46.57 -0.44
CA ALA A 507 -51.88 -46.82 -0.18
C ALA A 507 -52.80 -46.15 -1.21
N LYS A 508 -52.31 -45.14 -1.95
CA LYS A 508 -53.05 -44.34 -2.93
C LYS A 508 -54.34 -43.78 -2.32
N THR A 509 -55.49 -43.98 -2.97
CA THR A 509 -56.79 -43.45 -2.55
C THR A 509 -57.56 -44.35 -1.59
N SER A 510 -56.99 -45.48 -1.18
CA SER A 510 -57.69 -46.53 -0.43
C SER A 510 -57.89 -46.19 1.04
N ASP A 511 -58.53 -47.08 1.80
CA ASP A 511 -58.60 -46.98 3.25
C ASP A 511 -57.29 -47.47 3.87
N PHE A 512 -56.71 -46.69 4.77
CA PHE A 512 -55.42 -46.99 5.38
C PHE A 512 -55.26 -46.33 6.75
N ILE A 513 -54.26 -46.81 7.50
CA ILE A 513 -53.77 -46.16 8.70
C ILE A 513 -52.26 -45.96 8.56
N ALA A 514 -51.80 -44.71 8.58
CA ALA A 514 -50.40 -44.34 8.65
C ALA A 514 -50.10 -43.76 10.05
N PHE A 515 -49.06 -44.24 10.71
CA PHE A 515 -48.65 -43.77 12.03
C PHE A 515 -47.13 -43.66 12.09
N CYS A 516 -46.62 -42.46 12.36
CA CYS A 516 -45.21 -42.17 12.55
C CYS A 516 -44.95 -41.61 13.95
N ASP A 517 -44.02 -42.21 14.68
CA ASP A 517 -43.59 -41.80 16.02
C ASP A 517 -42.21 -42.43 16.31
N THR A 518 -41.73 -42.39 17.55
CA THR A 518 -40.54 -43.11 17.99
C THR A 518 -40.70 -44.63 17.82
N SER A 519 -39.59 -45.36 17.85
CA SER A 519 -39.56 -46.82 17.76
C SER A 519 -40.43 -47.50 18.82
N GLU A 520 -40.45 -46.97 20.04
CA GLU A 520 -41.17 -47.54 21.18
C GLU A 520 -42.69 -47.46 21.01
N ASN A 521 -43.15 -46.38 20.37
CA ASN A 521 -44.58 -46.14 20.13
C ASN A 521 -45.06 -46.81 18.85
N THR A 522 -44.18 -46.99 17.86
CA THR A 522 -44.54 -47.48 16.52
C THR A 522 -44.38 -49.00 16.37
N LEU A 523 -43.40 -49.61 17.05
CA LEU A 523 -43.04 -51.02 16.86
C LEU A 523 -43.60 -51.88 18.00
N ASN A 524 -44.45 -52.85 17.67
CA ASN A 524 -45.20 -53.65 18.64
C ASN A 524 -44.36 -54.61 19.51
N ASN A 525 -43.21 -55.07 19.03
CA ASN A 525 -42.37 -56.03 19.75
C ASN A 525 -40.91 -55.96 19.27
N LEU A 526 -39.98 -55.65 20.18
CA LEU A 526 -38.52 -55.66 19.96
C LEU A 526 -37.78 -56.66 20.85
N ASN A 527 -38.52 -57.50 21.60
CA ASN A 527 -38.01 -58.46 22.57
C ASN A 527 -37.77 -59.83 21.92
N TYR A 528 -37.01 -59.86 20.82
CA TYR A 528 -36.57 -61.09 20.16
C TYR A 528 -35.08 -61.00 19.81
N LEU A 529 -34.43 -62.17 19.68
CA LEU A 529 -33.00 -62.24 19.42
C LEU A 529 -32.70 -62.30 17.91
N ILE A 530 -31.81 -61.43 17.47
CA ILE A 530 -31.17 -61.47 16.15
C ILE A 530 -29.68 -61.66 16.37
N GLN A 531 -29.17 -62.82 15.93
CA GLN A 531 -27.76 -63.20 16.11
C GLN A 531 -27.24 -63.08 17.56
N GLY A 532 -28.09 -63.37 18.55
CA GLY A 532 -27.75 -63.30 19.97
C GLY A 532 -27.87 -61.92 20.60
N GLN A 533 -28.28 -60.88 19.86
CA GLN A 533 -28.59 -59.54 20.38
C GLN A 533 -30.09 -59.29 20.38
N LEU A 534 -30.60 -58.50 21.32
CA LEU A 534 -32.00 -58.08 21.31
C LEU A 534 -32.24 -57.12 20.13
N ALA A 535 -33.34 -57.29 19.40
CA ALA A 535 -33.70 -56.38 18.30
C ALA A 535 -33.79 -54.92 18.78
N GLY A 536 -34.29 -54.70 20.01
CA GLY A 536 -34.32 -53.37 20.62
C GLY A 536 -32.96 -52.70 20.83
N SER A 537 -31.85 -53.45 20.94
CA SER A 537 -30.51 -52.84 20.99
C SER A 537 -29.96 -52.47 19.61
N LEU A 538 -30.62 -52.90 18.53
CA LEU A 538 -30.26 -52.58 17.15
C LEU A 538 -31.05 -51.38 16.63
N VAL A 539 -32.28 -51.21 17.12
CA VAL A 539 -33.16 -50.07 16.86
C VAL A 539 -32.90 -48.99 17.90
N THR A 540 -31.95 -48.10 17.62
CA THR A 540 -31.56 -47.01 18.51
C THR A 540 -31.57 -45.69 17.77
N SER A 541 -31.67 -44.57 18.50
CA SER A 541 -31.57 -43.22 17.92
C SER A 541 -30.20 -42.94 17.25
N GLU A 542 -29.17 -43.75 17.54
CA GLU A 542 -27.88 -43.67 16.85
C GLU A 542 -27.91 -44.31 15.45
N ASN A 543 -28.79 -45.28 15.21
CA ASN A 543 -28.86 -46.01 13.95
C ASN A 543 -30.08 -45.61 13.11
N ASN A 544 -31.17 -45.23 13.76
CA ASN A 544 -32.47 -44.99 13.14
C ASN A 544 -33.10 -43.71 13.69
N ASN A 545 -33.95 -43.08 12.89
CA ASN A 545 -34.82 -42.02 13.37
C ASN A 545 -36.21 -42.59 13.71
N ASN A 546 -37.23 -41.74 13.66
CA ASN A 546 -38.60 -42.17 13.88
C ASN A 546 -39.01 -43.24 12.85
N PHE A 547 -39.98 -44.05 13.24
CA PHE A 547 -40.54 -45.11 12.40
C PHE A 547 -41.92 -44.68 11.94
N CYS A 548 -42.25 -45.05 10.71
CA CYS A 548 -43.58 -44.95 10.16
C CYS A 548 -44.13 -46.35 9.88
N THR A 549 -45.38 -46.58 10.24
CA THR A 549 -46.12 -47.78 9.89
C THR A 549 -47.29 -47.42 8.99
N LEU A 550 -47.58 -48.27 8.02
CA LEU A 550 -48.77 -48.19 7.18
C LEU A 550 -49.50 -49.53 7.22
N VAL A 551 -50.80 -49.49 7.51
CA VAL A 551 -51.70 -50.64 7.39
C VAL A 551 -52.66 -50.37 6.24
N PHE A 552 -52.64 -51.25 5.25
CA PHE A 552 -53.44 -51.13 4.02
C PHE A 552 -53.65 -52.51 3.39
N ASN A 553 -54.89 -52.87 3.02
CA ASN A 553 -55.25 -54.16 2.37
C ASN A 553 -54.62 -55.39 3.05
N ASP A 554 -54.75 -55.51 4.37
CA ASP A 554 -54.13 -56.56 5.21
C ASP A 554 -52.59 -56.61 5.20
N GLY A 555 -51.94 -55.67 4.49
CA GLY A 555 -50.51 -55.44 4.49
C GLY A 555 -50.08 -54.51 5.63
N VAL A 556 -48.90 -54.78 6.16
CA VAL A 556 -48.20 -53.90 7.11
C VAL A 556 -46.87 -53.51 6.49
N PHE A 557 -46.64 -52.21 6.41
CA PHE A 557 -45.40 -51.63 5.90
C PHE A 557 -44.76 -50.82 7.02
N ILE A 558 -43.44 -50.84 7.08
CA ILE A 558 -42.63 -50.13 8.06
C ILE A 558 -41.57 -49.36 7.31
N GLY A 559 -41.34 -48.10 7.66
CA GLY A 559 -40.24 -47.33 7.10
C GLY A 559 -39.53 -46.49 8.15
N THR A 560 -38.26 -46.19 7.91
CA THR A 560 -37.46 -45.29 8.75
C THR A 560 -36.29 -44.70 7.96
N SER A 561 -35.76 -43.56 8.39
CA SER A 561 -34.48 -43.03 7.92
C SER A 561 -33.34 -43.51 8.83
N LEU A 562 -32.16 -43.70 8.24
CA LEU A 562 -31.00 -44.31 8.87
C LEU A 562 -29.94 -43.24 9.19
N ASN A 563 -29.34 -43.32 10.37
CA ASN A 563 -28.29 -42.41 10.83
C ASN A 563 -26.87 -42.90 10.52
N LYS A 564 -26.76 -44.08 9.92
CA LYS A 564 -25.52 -44.65 9.36
C LYS A 564 -25.80 -45.18 7.96
N PRO A 565 -24.80 -45.24 7.07
CA PRO A 565 -24.93 -45.86 5.76
C PRO A 565 -25.53 -47.27 5.86
N VAL A 566 -26.33 -47.68 4.87
CA VAL A 566 -27.00 -49.00 4.89
C VAL A 566 -26.01 -50.17 4.99
N ALA A 567 -24.79 -50.00 4.48
CA ALA A 567 -23.71 -50.98 4.57
C ALA A 567 -23.21 -51.20 6.02
N ASP A 568 -23.33 -50.19 6.88
CA ASP A 568 -22.79 -50.20 8.25
C ASP A 568 -23.82 -50.70 9.28
N ILE A 569 -25.05 -50.99 8.85
CA ILE A 569 -26.16 -51.40 9.72
C ILE A 569 -26.64 -52.84 9.44
N GLY A 570 -25.75 -53.71 8.97
CA GLY A 570 -26.05 -55.12 8.69
C GLY A 570 -26.84 -55.85 9.79
N PRO A 571 -26.56 -55.67 11.10
CA PRO A 571 -27.39 -56.26 12.16
C PRO A 571 -28.85 -55.79 12.13
N PHE A 572 -29.10 -54.51 11.84
CA PHE A 572 -30.46 -53.98 11.70
C PHE A 572 -31.16 -54.58 10.46
N LEU A 573 -30.48 -54.72 9.32
CA LEU A 573 -31.09 -55.34 8.12
C LEU A 573 -31.59 -56.77 8.39
N LYS A 574 -30.89 -57.51 9.24
CA LYS A 574 -31.30 -58.86 9.66
C LYS A 574 -32.58 -58.87 10.49
N THR A 575 -32.93 -57.77 11.18
CA THR A 575 -34.21 -57.65 11.90
C THR A 575 -35.42 -57.67 10.95
N ILE A 576 -35.23 -57.23 9.71
CA ILE A 576 -36.24 -57.21 8.64
C ILE A 576 -36.01 -58.32 7.60
N GLY A 577 -35.09 -59.26 7.87
CA GLY A 577 -34.87 -60.46 7.07
C GLY A 577 -34.06 -60.25 5.79
N VAL A 578 -33.20 -59.22 5.74
CA VAL A 578 -32.31 -58.95 4.60
C VAL A 578 -30.85 -59.01 5.05
N ASP A 579 -29.99 -59.65 4.25
CA ASP A 579 -28.56 -59.80 4.54
C ASP A 579 -27.75 -58.56 4.13
N ASP A 580 -27.99 -58.04 2.93
CA ASP A 580 -27.42 -56.79 2.43
C ASP A 580 -28.38 -56.07 1.49
N CYS A 581 -28.14 -54.78 1.25
CA CYS A 581 -28.94 -53.95 0.36
C CYS A 581 -28.05 -53.29 -0.72
N ASN A 582 -26.96 -53.96 -1.13
CA ASN A 582 -26.03 -53.44 -2.13
C ASN A 582 -26.69 -53.16 -3.49
N PRO A 583 -27.64 -53.98 -3.99
CA PRO A 583 -28.31 -53.71 -5.27
C PRO A 583 -29.07 -52.39 -5.32
N ALA A 584 -29.44 -51.84 -4.17
CA ALA A 584 -30.19 -50.59 -4.06
C ALA A 584 -29.31 -49.35 -3.80
N LEU A 585 -27.97 -49.48 -3.85
CA LEU A 585 -27.03 -48.36 -3.73
C LEU A 585 -26.98 -47.54 -5.02
N ILE A 586 -28.11 -46.93 -5.37
CA ILE A 586 -28.30 -46.07 -6.53
C ILE A 586 -28.64 -44.65 -6.04
N ASN A 587 -27.81 -43.68 -6.38
CA ASN A 587 -27.94 -42.29 -5.92
C ASN A 587 -28.76 -41.43 -6.90
N ASP A 588 -30.01 -41.81 -7.15
CA ASP A 588 -30.95 -41.07 -8.02
C ASP A 588 -32.13 -40.44 -7.25
N GLY A 589 -32.13 -40.57 -5.92
CA GLY A 589 -33.21 -40.08 -5.05
C GLY A 589 -34.48 -40.95 -5.06
N GLN A 590 -34.45 -42.11 -5.70
CA GLN A 590 -35.57 -43.05 -5.74
C GLN A 590 -35.35 -44.24 -4.78
N TYR A 591 -36.42 -44.97 -4.50
CA TYR A 591 -36.35 -46.23 -3.78
C TYR A 591 -36.08 -47.38 -4.75
N HIS A 592 -35.09 -48.20 -4.44
CA HIS A 592 -34.74 -49.41 -5.20
C HIS A 592 -34.84 -50.64 -4.30
N ALA A 593 -35.26 -51.76 -4.86
CA ALA A 593 -35.38 -53.01 -4.12
C ALA A 593 -33.99 -53.53 -3.70
N CYS A 594 -33.83 -53.93 -2.43
CA CYS A 594 -32.58 -54.50 -1.93
C CYS A 594 -32.28 -55.87 -2.57
N ASP A 595 -33.32 -56.63 -2.92
CA ASP A 595 -33.20 -57.96 -3.49
C ASP A 595 -34.39 -58.30 -4.41
N SER A 596 -34.36 -59.50 -5.00
CA SER A 596 -35.44 -59.99 -5.87
C SER A 596 -36.78 -60.24 -5.16
N SER A 597 -36.82 -60.25 -3.83
CA SER A 597 -38.04 -60.48 -3.06
C SER A 597 -38.98 -59.27 -3.06
N ASN A 598 -38.45 -58.07 -3.37
CA ASN A 598 -39.18 -56.79 -3.33
C ASN A 598 -39.93 -56.55 -2.01
N LYS A 599 -39.35 -57.04 -0.92
CA LYS A 599 -39.85 -56.82 0.46
C LYS A 599 -39.18 -55.66 1.15
N VAL A 600 -37.99 -55.27 0.70
CA VAL A 600 -37.24 -54.15 1.26
C VAL A 600 -36.79 -53.25 0.12
N TRP A 601 -37.00 -51.96 0.31
CA TRP A 601 -36.64 -50.91 -0.62
C TRP A 601 -35.81 -49.86 0.10
N TYR A 602 -34.76 -49.38 -0.54
CA TYR A 602 -33.82 -48.41 0.03
C TYR A 602 -33.65 -47.22 -0.91
N ASN A 603 -33.57 -46.02 -0.32
CA ASN A 603 -33.26 -44.77 -1.00
C ASN A 603 -31.92 -44.27 -0.48
N GLN A 604 -30.89 -44.26 -1.33
CA GLN A 604 -29.54 -43.87 -0.95
C GLN A 604 -29.43 -42.40 -0.56
N LYS A 605 -30.07 -41.50 -1.32
CA LYS A 605 -29.99 -40.04 -1.09
C LYS A 605 -30.60 -39.63 0.25
N LEU A 606 -31.74 -40.23 0.60
CA LEU A 606 -32.39 -40.02 1.90
C LEU A 606 -31.81 -40.92 3.00
N ASN A 607 -30.96 -41.88 2.63
CA ASN A 607 -30.50 -42.97 3.48
C ASN A 607 -31.66 -43.56 4.31
N SER A 608 -32.69 -44.08 3.64
CA SER A 608 -33.93 -44.53 4.27
C SER A 608 -34.45 -45.83 3.67
N ILE A 609 -35.24 -46.57 4.45
CA ILE A 609 -35.67 -47.92 4.12
C ILE A 609 -37.17 -48.08 4.32
N ILE A 610 -37.80 -48.90 3.48
CA ILE A 610 -39.20 -49.32 3.59
C ILE A 610 -39.25 -50.84 3.46
N TYR A 611 -39.95 -51.49 4.39
CA TYR A 611 -40.09 -52.93 4.48
C TYR A 611 -41.56 -53.35 4.57
N SER A 612 -41.89 -54.47 3.92
CA SER A 612 -43.08 -55.25 4.21
C SER A 612 -42.77 -56.74 4.17
N LYS A 613 -43.51 -57.53 4.96
CA LYS A 613 -43.44 -59.00 4.89
C LYS A 613 -43.94 -59.53 3.53
N GLN A 614 -44.83 -58.78 2.87
CA GLN A 614 -45.44 -59.12 1.59
C GLN A 614 -44.65 -58.49 0.44
N PHE A 615 -44.77 -59.08 -0.75
CA PHE A 615 -44.23 -58.46 -1.98
C PHE A 615 -44.96 -57.14 -2.25
N PHE A 616 -44.22 -56.09 -2.61
CA PHE A 616 -44.81 -54.85 -3.07
C PHE A 616 -43.90 -54.10 -4.03
N THR A 617 -44.48 -53.14 -4.75
CA THR A 617 -43.77 -52.26 -5.67
C THR A 617 -43.92 -50.82 -5.21
N ILE A 618 -42.83 -50.06 -5.26
CA ILE A 618 -42.85 -48.61 -5.04
C ILE A 618 -42.86 -47.91 -6.41
N GLY A 619 -43.74 -46.93 -6.57
CA GLY A 619 -43.77 -46.06 -7.74
C GLY A 619 -42.83 -44.86 -7.60
N THR A 620 -42.64 -44.10 -8.67
CA THR A 620 -41.98 -42.80 -8.59
C THR A 620 -42.94 -41.79 -7.95
N THR A 621 -42.62 -41.32 -6.75
CA THR A 621 -43.44 -40.34 -6.02
C THR A 621 -42.97 -38.93 -6.34
N ASN A 622 -43.90 -38.04 -6.69
CA ASN A 622 -43.63 -36.61 -6.60
C ASN A 622 -43.86 -36.16 -5.15
N PHE A 623 -42.81 -36.19 -4.33
CA PHE A 623 -42.89 -35.84 -2.91
C PHE A 623 -43.54 -34.48 -2.65
N LEU A 624 -43.32 -33.51 -3.54
CA LEU A 624 -43.87 -32.16 -3.41
C LEU A 624 -45.40 -32.17 -3.62
N ASP A 625 -45.89 -32.84 -4.66
CA ASP A 625 -47.33 -32.94 -4.93
C ASP A 625 -48.05 -33.72 -3.82
N THR A 626 -47.48 -34.84 -3.37
CA THR A 626 -48.04 -35.65 -2.27
C THR A 626 -48.04 -34.85 -0.96
N PHE A 627 -46.97 -34.13 -0.66
CA PHE A 627 -46.90 -33.27 0.53
C PHE A 627 -47.94 -32.15 0.49
N ILE A 628 -48.01 -31.40 -0.62
CA ILE A 628 -48.93 -30.27 -0.75
C ILE A 628 -50.38 -30.76 -0.65
N SER A 629 -50.74 -31.79 -1.40
CA SER A 629 -52.14 -32.24 -1.50
C SER A 629 -52.64 -32.99 -0.28
N PHE A 630 -51.83 -33.86 0.34
CA PHE A 630 -52.31 -34.72 1.44
C PHE A 630 -52.10 -34.13 2.82
N ILE A 631 -51.07 -33.29 2.98
CA ILE A 631 -50.58 -32.85 4.28
C ILE A 631 -50.72 -31.34 4.39
N LYS A 632 -49.99 -30.55 3.59
CA LYS A 632 -49.94 -29.10 3.76
C LYS A 632 -51.29 -28.42 3.59
N ASN A 633 -52.01 -28.65 2.49
CA ASN A 633 -53.29 -27.96 2.22
C ASN A 633 -54.34 -28.21 3.33
N PRO A 634 -54.55 -29.46 3.81
CA PRO A 634 -55.39 -29.70 4.97
C PRO A 634 -54.94 -28.93 6.22
N PHE A 635 -53.65 -28.96 6.56
CA PHE A 635 -53.16 -28.28 7.75
C PHE A 635 -53.22 -26.74 7.64
N ASP A 636 -52.93 -26.16 6.47
CA ASP A 636 -53.11 -24.72 6.19
C ASP A 636 -54.58 -24.30 6.39
N ALA A 637 -55.54 -25.14 5.97
CA ALA A 637 -56.95 -24.89 6.21
C ALA A 637 -57.32 -24.89 7.69
N ILE A 638 -56.71 -25.80 8.48
CA ILE A 638 -56.89 -25.84 9.94
C ILE A 638 -56.32 -24.58 10.58
N ILE A 639 -55.10 -24.23 10.21
CA ILE A 639 -54.38 -23.04 10.66
C ILE A 639 -55.21 -21.78 10.45
N ASN A 640 -55.67 -21.55 9.22
CA ASN A 640 -56.44 -20.34 8.87
C ASN A 640 -57.76 -20.25 9.63
N LYS A 641 -58.42 -21.38 9.91
CA LYS A 641 -59.70 -21.42 10.62
C LYS A 641 -59.55 -21.23 12.12
N ILE A 642 -58.57 -21.90 12.73
CA ILE A 642 -58.39 -21.81 14.18
C ILE A 642 -57.72 -20.48 14.53
N SER A 643 -56.73 -19.98 13.77
CA SER A 643 -56.09 -18.67 14.01
C SER A 643 -57.07 -17.51 14.04
N ALA A 644 -58.11 -17.53 13.20
CA ALA A 644 -59.19 -16.54 13.22
C ALA A 644 -60.01 -16.51 14.52
N THR A 645 -59.91 -17.55 15.36
CA THR A 645 -60.68 -17.69 16.60
C THR A 645 -59.84 -17.64 17.87
N ILE A 646 -58.51 -17.61 17.80
CA ILE A 646 -57.64 -17.66 18.98
C ILE A 646 -57.35 -16.24 19.52
N GLN A 647 -57.61 -16.01 20.80
CA GLN A 647 -57.05 -14.90 21.59
C GLN A 647 -56.27 -15.51 22.77
N GLU A 648 -54.93 -15.50 22.68
CA GLU A 648 -53.93 -15.91 23.70
C GLU A 648 -54.06 -17.35 24.28
N PRO A 649 -52.97 -18.03 24.72
CA PRO A 649 -51.54 -17.70 24.61
C PRO A 649 -50.87 -18.36 23.39
N PHE A 650 -51.61 -18.64 22.32
CA PHE A 650 -51.06 -19.43 21.22
C PHE A 650 -50.09 -18.61 20.34
N ASP A 651 -48.87 -19.09 20.22
CA ASP A 651 -47.89 -18.57 19.25
C ASP A 651 -48.22 -19.12 17.87
N THR A 652 -48.54 -18.21 16.95
CA THR A 652 -48.92 -18.55 15.56
C THR A 652 -47.72 -18.60 14.62
N SER A 653 -46.54 -18.15 15.05
CA SER A 653 -45.31 -18.17 14.23
C SER A 653 -44.87 -19.59 13.86
N TYR A 654 -45.25 -20.59 14.68
CA TYR A 654 -45.03 -22.00 14.38
C TYR A 654 -45.94 -22.53 13.25
N LEU A 655 -47.06 -21.88 12.94
CA LEU A 655 -48.00 -22.37 11.93
C LEU A 655 -47.36 -22.33 10.52
N ASP A 656 -46.38 -21.44 10.31
CA ASP A 656 -45.55 -21.39 9.10
C ASP A 656 -44.46 -22.49 9.06
N SER A 657 -44.33 -23.29 10.12
CA SER A 657 -43.23 -24.23 10.35
C SER A 657 -43.61 -25.71 10.42
N LEU A 658 -44.82 -26.11 9.98
CA LEU A 658 -45.24 -27.53 9.79
C LEU A 658 -44.42 -28.24 8.70
N LYS A 659 -43.13 -28.43 8.98
CA LYS A 659 -42.13 -28.85 8.00
C LYS A 659 -41.49 -30.16 8.42
N ARG A 660 -41.38 -30.49 9.71
CA ARG A 660 -40.58 -31.61 10.21
C ARG A 660 -41.34 -32.89 10.55
N PHE A 661 -42.61 -32.84 10.95
CA PHE A 661 -43.37 -33.97 11.53
C PHE A 661 -42.59 -34.83 12.53
N ASN A 662 -42.64 -34.48 13.82
CA ASN A 662 -42.15 -35.40 14.86
C ASN A 662 -43.08 -36.60 15.00
N LYS A 663 -44.40 -36.37 14.91
CA LYS A 663 -45.42 -37.42 14.85
C LYS A 663 -46.42 -37.16 13.74
N LEU A 664 -46.92 -38.23 13.15
CA LEU A 664 -47.96 -38.19 12.11
C LEU A 664 -48.95 -39.32 12.36
N TYR A 665 -50.24 -39.02 12.25
CA TYR A 665 -51.29 -40.03 12.23
C TYR A 665 -52.29 -39.71 11.13
N ILE A 666 -52.54 -40.66 10.24
CA ILE A 666 -53.59 -40.54 9.24
C ILE A 666 -54.38 -41.83 9.26
N SER A 667 -55.70 -41.73 9.42
CA SER A 667 -56.59 -42.88 9.35
C SER A 667 -57.74 -42.53 8.44
N LYS A 668 -57.94 -43.33 7.38
CA LYS A 668 -59.00 -43.16 6.40
C LYS A 668 -59.81 -44.45 6.29
N SER A 669 -61.12 -44.33 6.47
CA SER A 669 -62.07 -45.43 6.37
C SER A 669 -63.36 -44.92 5.72
N GLY A 670 -63.53 -45.21 4.43
CA GLY A 670 -64.59 -44.67 3.60
C GLY A 670 -64.56 -43.14 3.54
N SER A 671 -65.62 -42.50 4.05
CA SER A 671 -65.71 -41.03 4.13
C SER A 671 -65.13 -40.45 5.42
N LYS A 672 -64.82 -41.28 6.44
CA LYS A 672 -64.27 -40.80 7.71
C LYS A 672 -62.75 -40.70 7.62
N GLU A 673 -62.21 -39.61 8.12
CA GLU A 673 -60.76 -39.36 8.08
C GLU A 673 -60.27 -38.65 9.34
N ILE A 674 -59.16 -39.11 9.92
CA ILE A 674 -58.42 -38.42 10.97
C ILE A 674 -57.04 -38.09 10.42
N LYS A 675 -56.63 -36.82 10.50
CA LYS A 675 -55.27 -36.37 10.16
C LYS A 675 -54.70 -35.59 11.32
N GLY A 676 -53.68 -36.12 11.98
CA GLY A 676 -52.97 -35.47 13.05
C GLY A 676 -51.50 -35.32 12.72
N ASN A 677 -50.90 -34.21 13.13
CA ASN A 677 -49.44 -34.07 13.19
C ASN A 677 -49.03 -33.37 14.48
N MET A 678 -47.79 -33.63 14.91
CA MET A 678 -47.20 -32.94 16.04
C MET A 678 -45.75 -32.55 15.76
N GLU A 679 -45.38 -31.33 16.12
CA GLU A 679 -44.06 -30.75 15.90
C GLU A 679 -43.61 -29.88 17.08
N GLY A 680 -42.30 -29.67 17.19
CA GLY A 680 -41.69 -28.85 18.25
C GLY A 680 -40.67 -29.63 19.09
N ARG A 681 -39.62 -28.94 19.56
CA ARG A 681 -38.67 -29.47 20.54
C ARG A 681 -38.76 -28.58 21.79
N GLY A 682 -39.34 -29.11 22.87
CA GLY A 682 -39.57 -28.38 24.12
C GLY A 682 -40.98 -27.79 24.21
N PHE A 683 -41.39 -27.01 23.21
CA PHE A 683 -42.77 -26.55 23.03
C PHE A 683 -43.40 -27.28 21.84
N ASN A 684 -44.26 -28.24 22.16
CA ASN A 684 -44.97 -29.07 21.21
C ASN A 684 -46.23 -28.37 20.73
N ASN A 685 -46.53 -28.58 19.47
CA ASN A 685 -47.74 -28.13 18.84
C ASN A 685 -48.37 -29.29 18.10
N LEU A 686 -49.66 -29.47 18.32
CA LEU A 686 -50.46 -30.57 17.81
C LEU A 686 -51.60 -30.00 17.00
N ILE A 687 -51.76 -30.45 15.76
CA ILE A 687 -52.92 -30.15 14.95
C ILE A 687 -53.60 -31.44 14.53
N ILE A 688 -54.93 -31.51 14.63
CA ILE A 688 -55.73 -32.65 14.19
C ILE A 688 -56.98 -32.19 13.45
N GLU A 689 -57.25 -32.78 12.28
CA GLU A 689 -58.50 -32.72 11.55
C GLU A 689 -59.25 -34.06 11.67
N TYR A 690 -60.56 -33.97 11.93
CA TYR A 690 -61.48 -35.11 11.88
C TYR A 690 -62.58 -34.81 10.87
N LYS A 691 -62.74 -35.61 9.82
CA LYS A 691 -63.78 -35.45 8.80
C LYS A 691 -64.87 -36.50 8.91
N ASN A 692 -66.12 -36.06 8.76
CA ASN A 692 -67.33 -36.88 8.76
C ASN A 692 -67.55 -37.66 10.08
N PHE A 693 -67.28 -37.02 11.21
CA PHE A 693 -67.52 -37.57 12.54
C PHE A 693 -68.83 -37.03 13.12
N ASN A 694 -69.65 -37.93 13.68
CA ASN A 694 -70.89 -37.56 14.39
C ASN A 694 -70.67 -37.38 15.91
N THR A 695 -69.47 -37.72 16.40
CA THR A 695 -69.08 -37.58 17.80
C THR A 695 -68.71 -36.12 18.08
N ASP A 696 -69.19 -35.57 19.20
CA ASP A 696 -68.84 -34.21 19.61
C ASP A 696 -67.41 -34.13 20.18
N ILE A 697 -66.44 -33.97 19.28
CA ILE A 697 -65.02 -33.85 19.63
C ILE A 697 -64.77 -32.56 20.43
N CYS A 698 -65.42 -31.44 20.09
CA CYS A 698 -65.17 -30.18 20.78
C CYS A 698 -65.60 -30.22 22.24
N ARG A 699 -66.73 -30.87 22.56
CA ARG A 699 -67.12 -31.08 23.97
C ARG A 699 -66.05 -31.84 24.76
N PHE A 700 -65.45 -32.89 24.19
CA PHE A 700 -64.35 -33.60 24.85
C PHE A 700 -63.14 -32.68 25.09
N ILE A 701 -62.79 -31.87 24.09
CA ILE A 701 -61.67 -30.93 24.18
C ILE A 701 -61.94 -29.85 25.23
N ASP A 702 -63.16 -29.32 25.30
CA ASP A 702 -63.56 -28.31 26.28
C ASP A 702 -63.47 -28.86 27.71
N GLU A 703 -63.99 -30.08 27.94
CA GLU A 703 -63.89 -30.77 29.23
C GLU A 703 -62.43 -31.08 29.61
N PHE A 704 -61.59 -31.44 28.64
CA PHE A 704 -60.16 -31.64 28.86
C PHE A 704 -59.47 -30.32 29.22
N ASN A 705 -59.77 -29.26 28.49
CA ASN A 705 -59.18 -27.94 28.69
C ASN A 705 -59.57 -27.38 30.07
N GLU A 706 -60.84 -27.49 30.48
CA GLU A 706 -61.31 -27.05 31.80
C GLU A 706 -60.55 -27.70 32.96
N LYS A 707 -60.25 -29.00 32.85
CA LYS A 707 -59.51 -29.75 33.86
C LYS A 707 -58.01 -29.43 33.88
N ASN A 708 -57.46 -28.97 32.75
CA ASN A 708 -56.02 -28.80 32.54
C ASN A 708 -55.62 -27.35 32.25
N LYS A 709 -56.44 -26.35 32.58
CA LYS A 709 -56.16 -24.93 32.31
C LYS A 709 -54.81 -24.48 32.85
N ASP A 710 -54.06 -23.81 31.99
CA ASP A 710 -52.70 -23.31 32.21
C ASP A 710 -52.47 -22.03 31.40
N ALA A 711 -51.61 -21.14 31.89
CA ALA A 711 -51.39 -19.83 31.27
C ALA A 711 -50.39 -19.89 30.10
N GLY A 712 -49.54 -20.93 30.02
CA GLY A 712 -48.51 -21.10 28.99
C GLY A 712 -48.81 -22.23 28.01
N SER A 713 -50.01 -22.81 28.06
CA SER A 713 -50.43 -23.91 27.18
C SER A 713 -51.93 -23.92 27.01
N GLY A 714 -52.42 -24.55 25.94
CA GLY A 714 -53.83 -24.51 25.59
C GLY A 714 -54.21 -25.62 24.62
N ILE A 715 -55.48 -26.00 24.65
CA ILE A 715 -56.09 -26.82 23.61
C ILE A 715 -57.42 -26.21 23.20
N LYS A 716 -57.67 -26.20 21.90
CA LYS A 716 -58.87 -25.60 21.31
C LYS A 716 -59.41 -26.48 20.21
N CYS A 717 -60.74 -26.53 20.13
CA CYS A 717 -61.46 -27.19 19.06
C CYS A 717 -62.32 -26.18 18.31
N SER A 718 -62.49 -26.41 17.01
CA SER A 718 -63.50 -25.74 16.18
C SER A 718 -64.21 -26.77 15.30
N ARG A 719 -65.44 -26.48 14.89
CA ARG A 719 -66.26 -27.36 14.06
C ARG A 719 -66.81 -26.59 12.87
N GLU A 720 -66.76 -27.20 11.68
CA GLU A 720 -67.40 -26.71 10.47
C GLU A 720 -68.09 -27.87 9.73
N GLY A 721 -69.42 -27.84 9.67
CA GLY A 721 -70.22 -28.97 9.18
C GLY A 721 -69.91 -30.24 9.97
N ASP A 722 -69.47 -31.29 9.27
CA ASP A 722 -69.07 -32.58 9.86
C ASP A 722 -67.55 -32.71 10.04
N THR A 723 -66.82 -31.59 9.99
CA THR A 723 -65.37 -31.56 10.21
C THR A 723 -65.03 -30.86 11.52
N TYR A 724 -64.13 -31.46 12.31
CA TYR A 724 -63.58 -30.90 13.53
C TYR A 724 -62.10 -30.61 13.37
N TYR A 725 -61.64 -29.55 14.00
CA TYR A 725 -60.25 -29.12 13.98
C TYR A 725 -59.77 -28.86 15.40
N VAL A 726 -58.67 -29.49 15.80
CA VAL A 726 -58.08 -29.37 17.12
C VAL A 726 -56.67 -28.81 17.00
N LEU A 727 -56.37 -27.79 17.80
CA LEU A 727 -55.02 -27.26 18.01
C LEU A 727 -54.68 -27.38 19.49
N ALA A 728 -53.55 -28.00 19.81
CA ALA A 728 -52.98 -28.00 21.16
C ALA A 728 -51.56 -27.45 21.13
N GLN A 729 -51.18 -26.71 22.16
CA GLN A 729 -49.88 -26.10 22.33
C GLN A 729 -49.44 -26.22 23.78
N GLY A 730 -48.18 -26.57 24.01
CA GLY A 730 -47.62 -26.63 25.35
C GLY A 730 -46.28 -27.36 25.42
N THR A 731 -45.81 -27.60 26.65
CA THR A 731 -44.52 -28.23 26.94
C THR A 731 -44.70 -29.36 27.96
N GLN A 732 -43.62 -30.07 28.26
CA GLN A 732 -43.59 -30.98 29.43
C GLN A 732 -43.71 -30.27 30.79
N PHE A 733 -43.53 -28.95 30.84
CA PHE A 733 -43.57 -28.14 32.06
C PHE A 733 -44.92 -27.43 32.26
N THR A 734 -45.81 -27.49 31.28
CA THR A 734 -47.15 -26.90 31.33
C THR A 734 -48.20 -27.98 31.56
N LYS A 735 -49.39 -27.62 32.07
CA LYS A 735 -50.42 -28.65 32.36
C LYS A 735 -50.98 -29.32 31.10
N ILE A 736 -51.00 -28.62 29.97
CA ILE A 736 -51.31 -29.24 28.68
C ILE A 736 -49.97 -29.57 28.03
N ASN A 737 -49.70 -30.88 27.93
CA ASN A 737 -48.61 -31.43 27.15
C ASN A 737 -49.21 -32.20 25.96
N PRO A 738 -49.08 -31.70 24.71
CA PRO A 738 -49.60 -32.36 23.52
C PRO A 738 -49.13 -33.82 23.35
N ASP A 739 -47.92 -34.17 23.82
CA ASP A 739 -47.43 -35.56 23.76
C ASP A 739 -48.33 -36.54 24.51
N VAL A 740 -48.88 -36.11 25.66
CA VAL A 740 -49.67 -36.97 26.55
C VAL A 740 -51.03 -37.28 25.94
N ILE A 741 -51.64 -36.29 25.29
CA ILE A 741 -52.98 -36.42 24.71
C ILE A 741 -52.95 -36.92 23.25
N TRP A 742 -51.79 -36.96 22.60
CA TRP A 742 -51.62 -37.38 21.21
C TRP A 742 -52.37 -38.67 20.88
N ASN A 743 -52.13 -39.74 21.64
CA ASN A 743 -52.76 -41.04 21.39
C ASN A 743 -54.26 -41.06 21.69
N ASP A 744 -54.72 -40.28 22.67
CA ASP A 744 -56.14 -40.15 23.00
C ASP A 744 -56.92 -39.47 21.88
N LEU A 745 -56.28 -38.53 21.19
CA LEU A 745 -56.85 -37.82 20.04
C LEU A 745 -56.56 -38.48 18.68
N THR A 746 -55.79 -39.56 18.63
CA THR A 746 -55.44 -40.22 17.37
C THR A 746 -55.72 -41.72 17.44
N SER A 747 -54.70 -42.53 17.73
CA SER A 747 -54.71 -43.99 17.60
C SER A 747 -55.77 -44.70 18.48
N LYS A 748 -56.21 -44.12 19.60
CA LYS A 748 -57.29 -44.68 20.43
C LYS A 748 -58.69 -44.40 19.87
N LEU A 749 -58.85 -43.37 19.05
CA LEU A 749 -60.10 -43.06 18.35
C LEU A 749 -60.20 -43.96 17.11
N ARG A 750 -60.78 -45.14 17.27
CA ARG A 750 -60.95 -46.10 16.17
C ARG A 750 -61.97 -45.59 15.16
N VAL A 751 -61.54 -45.52 13.90
CA VAL A 751 -62.40 -45.24 12.75
C VAL A 751 -62.97 -46.57 12.24
N SER A 752 -63.88 -47.17 13.02
CA SER A 752 -64.62 -48.37 12.62
C SER A 752 -66.11 -48.06 12.42
#